data_AF-A0A2R5GXV6-F1
#
_entry.id   AF-A0A2R5GXV6-F1
#
_cell.length_a   1.000
_cell.length_b   1.000
_cell.length_c   1.000
_cell.angle_alpha   90.00
_cell.angle_beta   90.00
_cell.angle_gamma   90.00
#
_symmetry.space_group_name_H-M   'P 1'
#
loop_
_entity.id
_entity.type
_entity.pdbx_description
1 polymer ?
#
loop_
_entity_poly.entity_id
_entity_poly.type
_entity_poly.pdbx_seq_one_letter_code
_entity_poly.pdbx_strand_id
1 'polypeptide(L)'
;MRAAKALLAAAVVAAAATQTTGQLCPEQENWPDNETLQEQCFEQLEACYDLNEVAPATETSNSIERIVVQAAGATFPLRLYQDAIFAYRFQNQSVSVSYLGTGSGSGKCRIKDFVRECDNACTTATGEGVDSLGAEYIDFAGSDSLLTEAEYDEYPDLQMYPAVAGAVVPIYNLAGLDDLGHTLVLNKTTLAQIFRKCDLEANCPGAIFDWNDPRIVELNYVEDDAALSAEIENVLTAAGAIEVTVRSDKSGTSEIFKGALSQFEEAFSTQVGSSSDNSDYNADVVKHDGNVGVAGHVANTPGAIGYSVLGEAITIGLSCASLKISEDSTAVEATTVSVANAMVEKGLDFGTSDEDQLRLNADISDATGSQAWPIAGYTYFVVRKNTTRPNGSCENRLATQNFILWFYENEVPQAIAESLGFAPLSDEVRKLVVSRVQQDIYCEGELVYKDEEEEVPTISYAGASAFEDIFSQYQLSYAIVEPDTEFNDTFVETDSLAAVNRINDETTTIAVTLSSNTAATARVAELPGVVSVPYVGVALGVSVNFCSSDASASDAACEAVKEVNMTVSVLGRILMGDISAWDHADILALNPGIDESHLTGQSITVYGQADEGDELYERFVTYVREMGGLTDFTGVVPAVSKSSLEAVRSAVATKAFSIAYNPVIGDANQREAFFVSVGSGTGSFLEPVPSAIVACATDDAYDSSSGALDLSVGATAAASGCYPLVDTMNLVVRSKFTSSAGECSGGIGTVNAEYIGFLLNNVLQEGADSSVEEPLVTQGLLPVSTLDDARIQKNKEILTSITCDGLSILNPTLEKNLIPVPVVVLSFVLVLLFFISFIVLAFWVQKHRRQKIILISSPPFLLQILLGATICVAAIIPLSLQDDGVFYSENADENGNYPGLDIACAAAPLLYSVGFAVLYSSLWLKTWRLGRIFDNPKLKRIFITNRTMQLYQGLLLTVILVCNILWMVIDPLRYERVVVTMDDDGSVLESYGRCYSEDSLILIAPLAAILMLSLLYGIYLLYQSRRIPSEYGEGRYIGFSLTMGFESLLLGIPVLFLAGNNPTTSFVVKMAIIIFTSAAVVGFLFLPKVWHVYSRGWSTGLNSSDSDQEYSFTHSKPRLQDNAMQSTSFIDSFKDHTRSFMEPSADADNEETV
;
A
#
# COMPACT_ATOMS: atom_id res chain seq x y z
N MET A 1 5.13 -19.86 -34.07
CA MET A 1 4.17 -19.71 -32.95
C MET A 1 4.06 -20.97 -32.07
N ARG A 2 3.80 -22.17 -32.60
CA ARG A 2 3.75 -23.40 -31.77
C ARG A 2 5.09 -23.79 -31.11
N ALA A 3 6.22 -23.58 -31.79
CA ALA A 3 7.55 -23.78 -31.19
C ALA A 3 7.94 -22.74 -30.11
N ALA A 4 7.33 -21.55 -30.15
CA ALA A 4 7.55 -20.51 -29.14
C ALA A 4 6.76 -20.79 -27.85
N LYS A 5 5.55 -21.37 -27.96
CA LYS A 5 4.80 -21.88 -26.81
C LYS A 5 5.48 -23.08 -26.14
N ALA A 6 6.14 -23.94 -26.91
CA ALA A 6 6.86 -25.10 -26.38
C ALA A 6 8.17 -24.72 -25.65
N LEU A 7 8.88 -23.69 -26.11
CA LEU A 7 10.09 -23.18 -25.45
C LEU A 7 9.77 -22.39 -24.16
N LEU A 8 8.62 -21.69 -24.13
CA LEU A 8 8.14 -21.01 -22.93
C LEU A 8 7.68 -22.01 -21.86
N ALA A 9 6.99 -23.09 -22.25
CA ALA A 9 6.58 -24.15 -21.35
C ALA A 9 7.78 -24.96 -20.81
N ALA A 10 8.79 -25.24 -21.65
CA ALA A 10 10.00 -25.94 -21.22
C ALA A 10 10.86 -25.09 -20.26
N ALA A 11 10.87 -23.76 -20.40
CA ALA A 11 11.59 -22.86 -19.48
C ALA A 11 10.89 -22.72 -18.12
N VAL A 12 9.55 -22.73 -18.09
CA VAL A 12 8.75 -22.72 -16.86
C VAL A 12 8.87 -24.05 -16.10
N VAL A 13 8.92 -25.17 -16.80
CA VAL A 13 9.13 -26.50 -16.20
C VAL A 13 10.58 -26.72 -15.73
N ALA A 14 11.57 -26.16 -16.44
CA ALA A 14 12.97 -26.23 -16.01
C ALA A 14 13.26 -25.37 -14.77
N ALA A 15 12.54 -24.26 -14.57
CA ALA A 15 12.65 -23.43 -13.36
C ALA A 15 12.01 -24.11 -12.13
N ALA A 16 10.99 -24.95 -12.32
CA ALA A 16 10.35 -25.71 -11.25
C ALA A 16 11.14 -26.99 -10.84
N ALA A 17 12.05 -27.48 -11.69
CA ALA A 17 12.74 -28.76 -11.47
C ALA A 17 14.05 -28.68 -10.65
N THR A 18 14.53 -27.49 -10.30
CA THR A 18 15.78 -27.32 -9.53
C THR A 18 15.61 -27.10 -8.03
N GLN A 19 14.38 -27.19 -7.48
CA GLN A 19 14.16 -26.98 -6.03
C GLN A 19 13.77 -28.23 -5.23
N THR A 20 13.62 -29.41 -5.85
CA THR A 20 13.14 -30.62 -5.14
C THR A 20 13.74 -31.93 -5.67
N THR A 21 15.05 -31.97 -5.94
CA THR A 21 15.75 -33.23 -6.27
C THR A 21 16.99 -33.46 -5.40
N GLY A 22 16.85 -33.23 -4.10
CA GLY A 22 17.84 -33.59 -3.07
C GLY A 22 17.33 -34.54 -1.98
N GLN A 23 16.03 -34.82 -1.92
CA GLN A 23 15.44 -35.69 -0.89
C GLN A 23 14.36 -36.54 -1.56
N LEU A 24 14.66 -37.82 -1.84
CA LEU A 24 13.70 -38.94 -1.83
C LEU A 24 14.29 -40.28 -2.33
N CYS A 25 15.58 -40.37 -2.67
CA CYS A 25 16.26 -41.65 -2.89
C CYS A 25 17.70 -41.59 -2.38
N PRO A 26 18.09 -42.33 -1.31
CA PRO A 26 19.50 -42.46 -0.95
C PRO A 26 20.22 -43.46 -1.86
N GLU A 27 21.46 -43.15 -2.23
CA GLU A 27 22.42 -44.10 -2.82
C GLU A 27 22.89 -45.10 -1.74
N GLN A 28 22.75 -46.41 -1.97
CA GLN A 28 23.88 -47.36 -2.15
C GLN A 28 23.40 -48.83 -2.14
N GLU A 29 23.97 -49.57 -3.11
CA GLU A 29 24.45 -50.94 -3.06
C GLU A 29 23.58 -52.07 -2.46
N ASN A 30 23.29 -53.04 -3.33
CA ASN A 30 22.68 -54.37 -3.11
C ASN A 30 21.15 -54.42 -2.98
N TRP A 31 20.48 -54.69 -4.11
CA TRP A 31 19.31 -55.57 -4.11
C TRP A 31 19.27 -56.42 -5.40
N PRO A 32 18.85 -57.70 -5.36
CA PRO A 32 19.07 -58.66 -6.44
C PRO A 32 18.05 -58.56 -7.57
N ASP A 33 18.45 -59.07 -8.74
CA ASP A 33 17.63 -59.30 -9.93
C ASP A 33 16.33 -60.05 -9.60
N ASN A 34 15.20 -59.34 -9.52
CA ASN A 34 13.89 -59.96 -9.57
C ASN A 34 12.91 -59.04 -10.30
N GLU A 35 12.43 -59.50 -11.46
CA GLU A 35 11.59 -58.76 -12.44
C GLU A 35 10.21 -58.33 -11.89
N THR A 36 9.85 -58.66 -10.66
CA THR A 36 8.52 -58.42 -10.10
C THR A 36 8.32 -57.07 -9.40
N LEU A 37 9.37 -56.25 -9.25
CA LEU A 37 9.25 -54.89 -8.67
C LEU A 37 9.14 -53.77 -9.72
N GLN A 38 9.43 -54.05 -10.99
CA GLN A 38 9.20 -53.10 -12.09
C GLN A 38 7.73 -53.08 -12.57
N GLU A 39 7.00 -54.18 -12.44
CA GLU A 39 5.55 -54.24 -12.74
C GLU A 39 4.70 -53.49 -11.70
N GLN A 40 5.09 -53.51 -10.42
CA GLN A 40 4.34 -52.80 -9.36
C GLN A 40 4.47 -51.27 -9.45
N CYS A 41 5.49 -50.75 -10.15
CA CYS A 41 5.61 -49.31 -10.39
C CYS A 41 4.79 -48.84 -11.62
N PHE A 42 4.36 -49.77 -12.49
CA PHE A 42 3.59 -49.47 -13.69
C PHE A 42 2.07 -49.63 -13.48
N GLU A 43 1.62 -50.50 -12.57
CA GLU A 43 0.19 -50.64 -12.23
C GLU A 43 -0.41 -49.45 -11.45
N GLN A 44 0.41 -48.62 -10.80
CA GLN A 44 -0.08 -47.41 -10.11
C GLN A 44 -0.34 -46.21 -11.04
N LEU A 45 0.02 -46.29 -12.33
CA LEU A 45 -0.15 -45.19 -13.28
C LEU A 45 -1.44 -45.30 -14.13
N GLU A 46 -2.14 -46.44 -14.12
CA GLU A 46 -3.28 -46.70 -15.01
C GLU A 46 -4.66 -46.60 -14.35
N ALA A 47 -4.74 -46.32 -13.04
CA ALA A 47 -6.00 -46.24 -12.29
C ALA A 47 -6.67 -44.83 -12.27
N CYS A 48 -6.13 -43.84 -12.99
CA CYS A 48 -6.71 -42.49 -13.08
C CYS A 48 -7.40 -42.25 -14.43
N TYR A 49 -8.42 -43.03 -14.80
CA TYR A 49 -9.46 -42.61 -15.76
C TYR A 49 -10.63 -43.62 -15.75
N ASP A 50 -11.65 -43.39 -14.92
CA ASP A 50 -13.01 -43.75 -15.31
C ASP A 50 -14.06 -42.88 -14.60
N LEU A 51 -15.10 -42.52 -15.35
CA LEU A 51 -16.18 -41.61 -15.00
C LEU A 51 -17.41 -42.40 -14.50
N ASN A 52 -18.10 -41.84 -13.50
CA ASN A 52 -19.38 -42.24 -12.89
C ASN A 52 -19.29 -43.18 -11.69
N GLU A 53 -19.38 -42.64 -10.47
CA GLU A 53 -20.43 -42.91 -9.48
C GLU A 53 -20.14 -42.20 -8.15
N VAL A 54 -21.20 -41.96 -7.39
CA VAL A 54 -21.36 -41.03 -6.27
C VAL A 54 -20.76 -41.54 -4.95
N ALA A 55 -19.99 -40.71 -4.23
CA ALA A 55 -20.11 -40.39 -2.79
C ALA A 55 -18.82 -39.73 -2.23
N PRO A 56 -18.90 -38.62 -1.45
CA PRO A 56 -17.74 -37.91 -0.96
C PRO A 56 -17.33 -38.38 0.44
N ALA A 57 -16.04 -38.68 0.65
CA ALA A 57 -15.37 -38.54 1.94
C ALA A 57 -13.83 -38.62 1.81
N THR A 58 -13.21 -37.45 2.00
CA THR A 58 -11.95 -37.19 2.72
C THR A 58 -10.65 -37.80 2.21
N GLU A 59 -9.92 -37.02 1.41
CA GLU A 59 -8.45 -36.97 1.44
C GLU A 59 -7.97 -35.51 1.56
N THR A 60 -7.08 -35.31 2.52
CA THR A 60 -6.45 -34.04 2.91
C THR A 60 -5.42 -33.59 1.88
N SER A 61 -5.90 -32.80 0.93
CA SER A 61 -5.11 -31.86 0.14
C SER A 61 -4.88 -30.59 0.95
N ASN A 62 -3.63 -30.18 1.19
CA ASN A 62 -3.34 -28.81 1.65
C ASN A 62 -3.32 -27.82 0.46
N SER A 63 -4.30 -27.95 -0.43
CA SER A 63 -4.79 -26.82 -1.21
C SER A 63 -5.72 -26.04 -0.28
N ILE A 64 -5.42 -24.78 0.02
CA ILE A 64 -6.39 -23.91 0.68
C ILE A 64 -7.60 -23.86 -0.26
N GLU A 65 -8.69 -24.54 0.09
CA GLU A 65 -9.97 -24.42 -0.59
C GLU A 65 -10.43 -22.99 -0.33
N ARG A 66 -10.19 -22.10 -1.29
CA ARG A 66 -10.50 -20.68 -1.13
C ARG A 66 -12.00 -20.48 -1.26
N ILE A 67 -12.58 -19.74 -0.32
CA ILE A 67 -13.97 -19.30 -0.40
C ILE A 67 -14.09 -18.35 -1.60
N VAL A 68 -14.88 -18.72 -2.60
CA VAL A 68 -15.06 -17.92 -3.82
C VAL A 68 -16.30 -17.02 -3.68
N VAL A 69 -16.09 -15.72 -3.83
CA VAL A 69 -17.16 -14.72 -3.96
C VAL A 69 -17.29 -14.35 -5.44
N GLN A 70 -18.47 -14.59 -6.02
CA GLN A 70 -18.77 -14.33 -7.42
C GLN A 70 -19.62 -13.07 -7.56
N ALA A 71 -19.20 -12.13 -8.40
CA ALA A 71 -19.93 -10.89 -8.61
C ALA A 71 -19.91 -10.46 -10.08
N ALA A 72 -20.96 -9.75 -10.50
CA ALA A 72 -21.07 -9.18 -11.84
C ALA A 72 -21.98 -7.96 -11.86
N GLY A 73 -21.80 -7.08 -12.84
CA GLY A 73 -22.75 -5.99 -13.09
C GLY A 73 -22.12 -4.75 -13.67
N ALA A 74 -22.44 -3.59 -13.09
CA ALA A 74 -22.05 -2.26 -13.53
C ALA A 74 -20.61 -2.17 -14.07
N THR A 75 -20.47 -1.61 -15.27
CA THR A 75 -19.16 -1.28 -15.83
C THR A 75 -18.62 0.05 -15.30
N PHE A 76 -19.49 0.89 -14.73
CA PHE A 76 -19.15 2.18 -14.15
C PHE A 76 -18.09 2.07 -13.02
N PRO A 77 -18.23 1.21 -11.99
CA PRO A 77 -17.21 1.02 -10.96
C PRO A 77 -16.21 -0.11 -11.27
N LEU A 78 -16.20 -0.66 -12.50
CA LEU A 78 -15.50 -1.91 -12.80
C LEU A 78 -14.02 -1.87 -12.38
N ARG A 79 -13.32 -0.78 -12.71
CA ARG A 79 -11.91 -0.65 -12.38
C ARG A 79 -11.66 -0.50 -10.88
N LEU A 80 -12.50 0.27 -10.20
CA LEU A 80 -12.46 0.42 -8.74
C LEU A 80 -12.61 -0.94 -8.05
N TYR A 81 -13.61 -1.73 -8.44
CA TYR A 81 -13.81 -3.05 -7.85
C TYR A 81 -12.67 -4.01 -8.17
N GLN A 82 -12.09 -3.98 -9.38
CA GLN A 82 -10.95 -4.84 -9.72
C GLN A 82 -9.70 -4.50 -8.89
N ASP A 83 -9.42 -3.22 -8.70
CA ASP A 83 -8.26 -2.76 -7.91
C ASP A 83 -8.48 -3.02 -6.42
N ALA A 84 -9.69 -2.78 -5.89
CA ALA A 84 -10.06 -3.11 -4.51
C ALA A 84 -10.02 -4.62 -4.23
N ILE A 85 -10.52 -5.45 -5.16
CA ILE A 85 -10.44 -6.92 -5.07
C ILE A 85 -8.98 -7.39 -5.08
N PHE A 86 -8.13 -6.75 -5.88
CA PHE A 86 -6.70 -7.07 -5.90
C PHE A 86 -6.05 -6.75 -4.55
N ALA A 87 -6.36 -5.59 -3.95
CA ALA A 87 -5.87 -5.20 -2.62
C ALA A 87 -6.37 -6.15 -1.51
N TYR A 88 -7.66 -6.51 -1.52
CA TYR A 88 -8.25 -7.40 -0.51
C TYR A 88 -7.58 -8.78 -0.42
N ARG A 89 -6.99 -9.27 -1.52
CA ARG A 89 -6.25 -10.56 -1.53
C ARG A 89 -5.01 -10.56 -0.64
N PHE A 90 -4.44 -9.40 -0.34
CA PHE A 90 -3.32 -9.28 0.58
C PHE A 90 -3.77 -9.29 2.04
N GLN A 91 -4.98 -8.80 2.32
CA GLN A 91 -5.62 -8.85 3.65
C GLN A 91 -6.10 -10.27 3.99
N ASN A 92 -6.75 -10.95 3.02
CA ASN A 92 -7.35 -12.25 3.26
C ASN A 92 -7.04 -13.23 2.11
N GLN A 93 -6.00 -14.06 2.31
CA GLN A 93 -5.55 -15.04 1.31
C GLN A 93 -6.49 -16.24 1.15
N SER A 94 -7.42 -16.43 2.09
CA SER A 94 -8.40 -17.53 2.12
C SER A 94 -9.66 -17.24 1.30
N VAL A 95 -9.89 -15.97 0.92
CA VAL A 95 -11.04 -15.53 0.13
C VAL A 95 -10.60 -15.12 -1.28
N SER A 96 -11.34 -15.55 -2.30
CA SER A 96 -11.15 -15.15 -3.69
C SER A 96 -12.40 -14.44 -4.21
N VAL A 97 -12.34 -13.12 -4.30
CA VAL A 97 -13.41 -12.32 -4.93
C VAL A 97 -13.15 -12.21 -6.44
N SER A 98 -14.23 -12.34 -7.22
CA SER A 98 -14.25 -12.18 -8.68
C SER A 98 -15.38 -11.24 -9.07
N TYR A 99 -15.08 -10.23 -9.90
CA TYR A 99 -16.07 -9.27 -10.40
C TYR A 99 -15.99 -9.14 -11.91
N LEU A 100 -17.15 -9.19 -12.58
CA LEU A 100 -17.25 -9.08 -14.03
C LEU A 100 -18.15 -7.91 -14.45
N GLY A 101 -17.61 -7.00 -15.28
CA GLY A 101 -18.37 -5.87 -15.82
C GLY A 101 -19.26 -6.27 -17.00
N THR A 102 -20.53 -6.58 -16.74
CA THR A 102 -21.54 -6.94 -17.76
C THR A 102 -22.63 -5.88 -17.96
N GLY A 103 -22.57 -4.77 -17.22
CA GLY A 103 -23.59 -3.73 -17.15
C GLY A 103 -24.61 -3.97 -16.04
N SER A 104 -25.17 -2.88 -15.51
CA SER A 104 -26.03 -2.88 -14.31
C SER A 104 -27.28 -3.75 -14.48
N GLY A 105 -27.94 -3.69 -15.65
CA GLY A 105 -29.09 -4.56 -15.94
C GLY A 105 -28.74 -6.06 -15.94
N SER A 106 -27.56 -6.40 -16.44
CA SER A 106 -27.06 -7.78 -16.51
C SER A 106 -26.66 -8.31 -15.11
N GLY A 107 -26.14 -7.44 -14.23
CA GLY A 107 -25.94 -7.75 -12.81
C GLY A 107 -27.26 -7.95 -12.07
N LYS A 108 -28.23 -7.05 -12.25
CA LYS A 108 -29.57 -7.13 -11.66
C LYS A 108 -30.32 -8.41 -12.07
N CYS A 109 -30.23 -8.85 -13.32
CA CYS A 109 -30.90 -10.09 -13.75
C CYS A 109 -30.27 -11.33 -13.09
N ARG A 110 -28.92 -11.40 -12.96
CA ARG A 110 -28.19 -12.52 -12.32
C ARG A 110 -28.45 -12.66 -10.82
N ILE A 111 -28.50 -11.55 -10.09
CA ILE A 111 -28.72 -11.58 -8.63
C ILE A 111 -30.18 -11.92 -8.27
N LYS A 112 -31.13 -11.64 -9.17
CA LYS A 112 -32.56 -11.99 -9.03
C LYS A 112 -32.83 -13.46 -9.31
N ASP A 113 -32.71 -13.86 -10.58
CA ASP A 113 -32.85 -15.23 -11.09
C ASP A 113 -32.33 -15.25 -12.53
N PHE A 114 -31.14 -15.80 -12.75
CA PHE A 114 -30.50 -15.80 -14.06
C PHE A 114 -31.36 -16.46 -15.16
N VAL A 115 -32.04 -17.56 -14.84
CA VAL A 115 -32.79 -18.35 -15.84
C VAL A 115 -34.04 -17.60 -16.28
N ARG A 116 -34.72 -16.97 -15.32
CA ARG A 116 -35.99 -16.28 -15.56
C ARG A 116 -35.80 -14.85 -16.06
N GLU A 117 -34.87 -14.10 -15.46
CA GLU A 117 -34.77 -12.65 -15.64
C GLU A 117 -33.81 -12.24 -16.76
N CYS A 118 -32.86 -13.10 -17.14
CA CYS A 118 -31.94 -12.82 -18.25
C CYS A 118 -32.46 -13.42 -19.59
N ASP A 119 -33.73 -13.80 -19.68
CA ASP A 119 -34.36 -14.45 -20.85
C ASP A 119 -33.62 -15.71 -21.35
N ASN A 120 -32.86 -16.36 -20.48
CA ASN A 120 -32.10 -17.58 -20.76
C ASN A 120 -32.94 -18.84 -20.49
N ALA A 121 -34.12 -18.92 -21.09
CA ALA A 121 -34.86 -20.19 -21.15
C ALA A 121 -34.06 -21.18 -21.99
N CYS A 122 -33.80 -22.40 -21.49
CA CYS A 122 -33.15 -23.51 -22.21
C CYS A 122 -33.46 -23.52 -23.73
N THR A 123 -32.62 -22.87 -24.55
CA THR A 123 -32.75 -22.90 -25.99
C THR A 123 -32.11 -24.19 -26.49
N THR A 124 -33.00 -25.05 -26.98
CA THR A 124 -32.68 -26.34 -27.57
C THR A 124 -31.95 -26.14 -28.91
N ALA A 125 -30.89 -26.94 -29.11
CA ALA A 125 -30.40 -27.47 -30.38
C ALA A 125 -29.79 -26.55 -31.47
N THR A 126 -29.62 -25.23 -31.32
CA THR A 126 -28.94 -24.41 -32.37
C THR A 126 -27.80 -23.49 -31.91
N GLY A 127 -27.56 -23.32 -30.60
CA GLY A 127 -26.30 -22.73 -30.10
C GLY A 127 -26.06 -21.24 -30.38
N GLU A 128 -27.06 -20.49 -30.85
CA GLU A 128 -26.97 -19.03 -30.98
C GLU A 128 -27.90 -18.37 -29.95
N GLY A 129 -27.30 -17.76 -28.92
CA GLY A 129 -28.03 -17.01 -27.88
C GLY A 129 -27.67 -17.28 -26.43
N VAL A 130 -26.48 -17.83 -26.12
CA VAL A 130 -26.04 -18.00 -24.72
C VAL A 130 -25.25 -16.76 -24.30
N ASP A 131 -25.65 -16.12 -23.20
CA ASP A 131 -24.83 -15.14 -22.47
C ASP A 131 -23.52 -15.82 -22.04
N SER A 132 -22.50 -15.72 -22.89
CA SER A 132 -21.21 -16.39 -22.73
C SER A 132 -20.24 -15.63 -21.81
N LEU A 133 -20.73 -14.60 -21.12
CA LEU A 133 -19.85 -13.59 -20.50
C LEU A 133 -19.36 -13.94 -19.10
N GLY A 134 -19.94 -14.88 -18.35
CA GLY A 134 -19.43 -15.22 -17.01
C GLY A 134 -20.27 -16.15 -16.15
N ALA A 135 -20.08 -16.10 -14.83
CA ALA A 135 -20.84 -16.89 -13.87
C ALA A 135 -22.35 -16.57 -13.93
N GLU A 136 -23.17 -17.62 -14.00
CA GLU A 136 -24.64 -17.52 -14.09
C GLU A 136 -25.25 -16.98 -12.78
N TYR A 137 -24.73 -17.43 -11.64
CA TYR A 137 -25.20 -17.06 -10.30
C TYR A 137 -24.12 -16.34 -9.51
N ILE A 138 -24.48 -15.27 -8.82
CA ILE A 138 -23.55 -14.35 -8.15
C ILE A 138 -23.98 -14.08 -6.70
N ASP A 139 -23.01 -13.79 -5.84
CA ASP A 139 -23.18 -13.47 -4.42
C ASP A 139 -23.57 -12.00 -4.20
N PHE A 140 -23.05 -11.09 -5.04
CA PHE A 140 -23.50 -9.70 -5.12
C PHE A 140 -23.42 -9.18 -6.56
N ALA A 141 -24.25 -8.20 -6.90
CA ALA A 141 -24.15 -7.47 -8.16
C ALA A 141 -23.67 -6.03 -7.95
N GLY A 142 -23.00 -5.45 -8.94
CA GLY A 142 -22.82 -4.00 -8.99
C GLY A 142 -23.90 -3.36 -9.85
N SER A 143 -24.46 -2.23 -9.42
CA SER A 143 -25.48 -1.52 -10.21
C SER A 143 -25.44 -0.02 -9.94
N ASP A 144 -25.41 0.79 -11.00
CA ASP A 144 -25.60 2.26 -10.92
C ASP A 144 -27.04 2.68 -11.28
N SER A 145 -27.87 1.69 -11.66
CA SER A 145 -29.31 1.86 -11.85
C SER A 145 -30.06 1.36 -10.63
N LEU A 146 -31.10 2.07 -10.21
CA LEU A 146 -31.91 1.66 -9.05
C LEU A 146 -32.74 0.40 -9.37
N LEU A 147 -33.11 -0.34 -8.33
CA LEU A 147 -34.15 -1.37 -8.41
C LEU A 147 -35.52 -0.67 -8.45
N THR A 148 -36.41 -1.15 -9.32
CA THR A 148 -37.79 -0.65 -9.41
C THR A 148 -38.66 -1.22 -8.30
N GLU A 149 -39.79 -0.57 -7.97
CA GLU A 149 -40.76 -1.09 -7.00
C GLU A 149 -41.24 -2.50 -7.37
N ALA A 150 -41.51 -2.76 -8.66
CA ALA A 150 -41.91 -4.08 -9.13
C ALA A 150 -40.83 -5.15 -8.89
N GLU A 151 -39.54 -4.79 -8.99
CA GLU A 151 -38.45 -5.70 -8.67
C GLU A 151 -38.37 -5.99 -7.16
N TYR A 152 -38.60 -4.99 -6.31
CA TYR A 152 -38.68 -5.20 -4.86
C TYR A 152 -39.91 -6.03 -4.46
N ASP A 153 -41.06 -5.81 -5.08
CA ASP A 153 -42.29 -6.58 -4.82
C ASP A 153 -42.11 -8.06 -5.16
N GLU A 154 -41.42 -8.33 -6.26
CA GLU A 154 -41.16 -9.69 -6.73
C GLU A 154 -40.03 -10.38 -5.95
N TYR A 155 -39.03 -9.60 -5.52
CA TYR A 155 -37.82 -10.06 -4.84
C TYR A 155 -37.57 -9.25 -3.54
N PRO A 156 -38.39 -9.47 -2.49
CA PRO A 156 -38.44 -8.60 -1.31
C PRO A 156 -37.20 -8.61 -0.43
N ASP A 157 -36.33 -9.61 -0.58
CA ASP A 157 -35.04 -9.69 0.10
C ASP A 157 -33.90 -9.01 -0.69
N LEU A 158 -34.14 -8.36 -1.83
CA LEU A 158 -33.10 -7.51 -2.43
C LEU A 158 -32.83 -6.28 -1.56
N GLN A 159 -31.56 -5.89 -1.52
CA GLN A 159 -31.10 -4.67 -0.87
C GLN A 159 -29.97 -4.03 -1.69
N MET A 160 -30.00 -2.70 -1.79
CA MET A 160 -28.93 -1.91 -2.38
C MET A 160 -28.14 -1.21 -1.28
N TYR A 161 -26.82 -1.17 -1.42
CA TYR A 161 -25.91 -0.42 -0.56
C TYR A 161 -25.03 0.47 -1.44
N PRO A 162 -25.07 1.81 -1.30
CA PRO A 162 -24.24 2.70 -2.09
C PRO A 162 -22.77 2.43 -1.75
N ALA A 163 -21.94 2.20 -2.75
CA ALA A 163 -20.51 1.87 -2.60
C ALA A 163 -19.64 3.13 -2.65
N VAL A 164 -19.78 3.93 -3.72
CA VAL A 164 -19.13 5.23 -3.95
C VAL A 164 -20.03 6.09 -4.84
N ALA A 165 -19.76 7.39 -4.92
CA ALA A 165 -20.39 8.27 -5.91
C ALA A 165 -19.43 8.60 -7.05
N GLY A 166 -19.96 8.73 -8.26
CA GLY A 166 -19.19 9.16 -9.43
C GLY A 166 -19.92 10.23 -10.23
N ALA A 167 -19.14 11.05 -10.95
CA ALA A 167 -19.66 12.02 -11.90
C ALA A 167 -19.83 11.39 -13.29
N VAL A 168 -20.97 11.67 -13.91
CA VAL A 168 -21.14 11.54 -15.36
C VAL A 168 -20.95 12.93 -15.97
N VAL A 169 -20.05 13.02 -16.95
CA VAL A 169 -19.59 14.29 -17.51
C VAL A 169 -19.93 14.37 -19.00
N PRO A 170 -20.41 15.54 -19.49
CA PRO A 170 -20.47 15.79 -20.92
C PRO A 170 -19.05 15.89 -21.47
N ILE A 171 -18.72 15.00 -22.40
CA ILE A 171 -17.44 14.98 -23.12
C ILE A 171 -17.65 15.56 -24.52
N TYR A 172 -16.71 16.34 -25.02
CA TYR A 172 -16.83 16.97 -26.33
C TYR A 172 -15.50 16.97 -27.10
N ASN A 173 -15.59 17.19 -28.41
CA ASN A 173 -14.44 17.33 -29.29
C ASN A 173 -14.53 18.64 -30.09
N LEU A 174 -13.96 19.70 -29.53
CA LEU A 174 -13.87 21.02 -30.14
C LEU A 174 -12.39 21.38 -30.28
N ALA A 175 -11.74 20.85 -31.31
CA ALA A 175 -10.28 20.85 -31.50
C ALA A 175 -9.56 22.22 -31.40
N GLY A 176 -10.28 23.35 -31.42
CA GLY A 176 -9.71 24.68 -31.23
C GLY A 176 -9.94 25.30 -29.84
N LEU A 177 -10.74 24.69 -28.98
CA LEU A 177 -11.11 25.26 -27.67
C LEU A 177 -10.04 24.97 -26.62
N ASP A 178 -9.50 23.74 -26.61
CA ASP A 178 -8.42 23.33 -25.71
C ASP A 178 -7.13 24.13 -25.96
N ASP A 179 -6.85 24.46 -27.23
CA ASP A 179 -5.71 25.29 -27.63
C ASP A 179 -5.77 26.72 -27.05
N LEU A 180 -6.98 27.21 -26.73
CA LEU A 180 -7.22 28.51 -26.10
C LEU A 180 -7.14 28.44 -24.56
N GLY A 181 -7.00 27.24 -23.99
CA GLY A 181 -7.06 27.02 -22.54
C GLY A 181 -8.44 27.32 -21.95
N HIS A 182 -9.51 27.26 -22.76
CA HIS A 182 -10.88 27.54 -22.33
C HIS A 182 -11.68 26.24 -22.25
N THR A 183 -12.26 25.96 -21.08
CA THR A 183 -13.17 24.83 -20.90
C THR A 183 -14.57 25.23 -21.34
N LEU A 184 -15.23 24.42 -22.17
CA LEU A 184 -16.62 24.64 -22.56
C LEU A 184 -17.53 24.75 -21.32
N VAL A 185 -18.21 25.87 -21.19
CA VAL A 185 -19.21 26.13 -20.15
C VAL A 185 -20.60 25.95 -20.73
N LEU A 186 -21.41 25.10 -20.10
CA LEU A 186 -22.84 24.96 -20.37
C LEU A 186 -23.64 25.26 -19.09
N ASN A 187 -24.95 25.38 -19.19
CA ASN A 187 -25.85 25.36 -18.03
C ASN A 187 -26.80 24.17 -18.13
N LYS A 188 -27.50 23.86 -17.02
CA LYS A 188 -28.42 22.72 -16.90
C LYS A 188 -29.39 22.61 -18.09
N THR A 189 -30.06 23.72 -18.42
CA THR A 189 -31.07 23.77 -19.51
C THR A 189 -30.46 23.64 -20.90
N THR A 190 -29.33 24.30 -21.17
CA THR A 190 -28.64 24.26 -22.47
C THR A 190 -28.16 22.85 -22.77
N LEU A 191 -27.61 22.15 -21.77
CA LEU A 191 -27.19 20.75 -21.92
C LEU A 191 -28.36 19.83 -22.27
N ALA A 192 -29.49 19.95 -21.56
CA ALA A 192 -30.69 19.16 -21.86
C ALA A 192 -31.20 19.44 -23.30
N GLN A 193 -31.17 20.70 -23.73
CA GLN A 193 -31.60 21.10 -25.08
C GLN A 193 -30.68 20.60 -26.20
N ILE A 194 -29.39 20.40 -25.93
CA ILE A 194 -28.45 19.75 -26.87
C ILE A 194 -28.81 18.27 -27.04
N PHE A 195 -29.05 17.56 -25.93
CA PHE A 195 -29.33 16.11 -25.97
C PHE A 195 -30.79 15.76 -26.34
N ARG A 196 -31.69 16.76 -26.44
CA ARG A 196 -33.08 16.62 -26.94
C ARG A 196 -33.15 16.63 -28.47
N LYS A 197 -32.21 15.97 -29.16
CA LYS A 197 -32.09 16.00 -30.63
C LYS A 197 -33.30 15.33 -31.30
N CYS A 198 -33.93 16.04 -32.23
CA CYS A 198 -35.11 15.57 -32.98
C CYS A 198 -34.93 15.77 -34.49
N ASP A 199 -35.60 14.95 -35.30
CA ASP A 199 -35.42 14.91 -36.76
C ASP A 199 -35.81 16.23 -37.47
N LEU A 200 -36.63 17.08 -36.83
CA LEU A 200 -37.05 18.38 -37.34
C LEU A 200 -37.15 19.41 -36.21
N GLU A 201 -36.61 20.62 -36.43
CA GLU A 201 -36.71 21.76 -35.49
C GLU A 201 -38.16 22.09 -35.11
N ALA A 202 -39.10 21.90 -36.05
CA ALA A 202 -40.53 22.10 -35.83
C ALA A 202 -41.17 21.13 -34.82
N ASN A 203 -40.53 19.97 -34.57
CA ASN A 203 -41.04 18.95 -33.66
C ASN A 203 -40.50 19.10 -32.23
N CYS A 204 -39.40 19.84 -32.04
CA CYS A 204 -38.75 20.03 -30.73
C CYS A 204 -38.31 21.49 -30.55
N PRO A 205 -39.26 22.41 -30.29
CA PRO A 205 -38.94 23.80 -30.04
C PRO A 205 -37.98 23.93 -28.86
N GLY A 206 -36.95 24.75 -29.04
CA GLY A 206 -35.93 25.01 -28.02
C GLY A 206 -34.73 24.04 -28.03
N ALA A 207 -34.73 22.97 -28.83
CA ALA A 207 -33.54 22.13 -29.02
C ALA A 207 -32.38 22.91 -29.67
N ILE A 208 -31.15 22.50 -29.39
CA ILE A 208 -29.93 23.13 -29.92
C ILE A 208 -29.25 22.17 -30.90
N PHE A 209 -29.00 22.65 -32.12
CA PHE A 209 -28.45 21.82 -33.22
C PHE A 209 -27.04 22.23 -33.65
N ASP A 210 -26.60 23.45 -33.33
CA ASP A 210 -25.33 24.02 -33.79
C ASP A 210 -24.54 24.61 -32.63
N TRP A 211 -23.21 24.48 -32.68
CA TRP A 211 -22.30 24.96 -31.63
C TRP A 211 -22.28 26.48 -31.47
N ASN A 212 -22.65 27.23 -32.52
CA ASN A 212 -22.75 28.69 -32.49
C ASN A 212 -24.13 29.23 -32.09
N ASP A 213 -24.98 28.39 -31.47
CA ASP A 213 -26.23 28.85 -30.88
C ASP A 213 -25.95 29.99 -29.87
N PRO A 214 -26.71 31.12 -29.90
CA PRO A 214 -26.47 32.25 -29.02
C PRO A 214 -26.41 31.89 -27.54
N ARG A 215 -27.15 30.87 -27.10
CA ARG A 215 -27.15 30.40 -25.70
C ARG A 215 -25.81 29.79 -25.29
N ILE A 216 -25.14 29.08 -26.20
CA ILE A 216 -23.80 28.51 -25.96
C ILE A 216 -22.74 29.63 -26.00
N VAL A 217 -22.85 30.54 -26.98
CA VAL A 217 -21.91 31.65 -27.14
C VAL A 217 -21.94 32.57 -25.91
N GLU A 218 -23.12 32.90 -25.39
CA GLU A 218 -23.28 33.74 -24.19
C GLU A 218 -22.65 33.12 -22.94
N LEU A 219 -22.81 31.81 -22.74
CA LEU A 219 -22.23 31.10 -21.59
C LEU A 219 -20.70 31.05 -21.61
N ASN A 220 -20.09 31.20 -22.79
CA ASN A 220 -18.65 31.13 -22.99
C ASN A 220 -18.03 32.51 -23.28
N TYR A 221 -18.78 33.58 -23.04
CA TYR A 221 -18.26 34.94 -23.14
C TYR A 221 -17.37 35.28 -21.94
N VAL A 222 -16.18 35.80 -22.20
CA VAL A 222 -15.19 36.21 -21.20
C VAL A 222 -15.21 37.74 -21.10
N GLU A 223 -15.92 38.28 -20.10
CA GLU A 223 -16.16 39.74 -19.96
C GLU A 223 -14.87 40.57 -19.96
N ASP A 224 -13.83 40.08 -19.30
CA ASP A 224 -12.54 40.78 -19.19
C ASP A 224 -11.57 40.52 -20.36
N ASP A 225 -11.96 39.68 -21.33
CA ASP A 225 -11.15 39.35 -22.51
C ASP A 225 -12.01 39.19 -23.78
N ALA A 226 -12.32 40.33 -24.41
CA ALA A 226 -13.09 40.38 -25.65
C ALA A 226 -12.36 39.73 -26.85
N ALA A 227 -11.02 39.60 -26.82
CA ALA A 227 -10.27 38.96 -27.88
C ALA A 227 -10.42 37.44 -27.79
N LEU A 228 -10.26 36.89 -26.58
CA LEU A 228 -10.51 35.47 -26.30
C LEU A 228 -11.96 35.09 -26.60
N SER A 229 -12.93 35.92 -26.21
CA SER A 229 -14.35 35.71 -26.52
C SER A 229 -14.61 35.58 -28.03
N ALA A 230 -13.97 36.42 -28.84
CA ALA A 230 -14.10 36.34 -30.30
C ALA A 230 -13.43 35.09 -30.89
N GLU A 231 -12.32 34.63 -30.31
CA GLU A 231 -11.66 33.38 -30.71
C GLU A 231 -12.51 32.15 -30.37
N ILE A 232 -13.12 32.12 -29.18
CA ILE A 232 -14.07 31.08 -28.77
C ILE A 232 -15.27 31.03 -29.73
N GLU A 233 -15.88 32.17 -30.05
CA GLU A 233 -17.02 32.22 -30.99
C GLU A 233 -16.63 31.72 -32.39
N ASN A 234 -15.41 32.00 -32.85
CA ASN A 234 -14.90 31.48 -34.11
C ASN A 234 -14.74 29.95 -34.09
N VAL A 235 -14.26 29.38 -32.98
CA VAL A 235 -14.15 27.92 -32.80
C VAL A 235 -15.54 27.27 -32.83
N LEU A 236 -16.49 27.80 -32.07
CA LEU A 236 -17.87 27.31 -32.04
C LEU A 236 -18.54 27.39 -33.42
N THR A 237 -18.32 28.49 -34.15
CA THR A 237 -18.83 28.66 -35.52
C THR A 237 -18.18 27.69 -36.51
N ALA A 238 -16.89 27.41 -36.35
CA ALA A 238 -16.16 26.47 -37.21
C ALA A 238 -16.58 25.01 -36.97
N ALA A 239 -16.99 24.66 -35.74
CA ALA A 239 -17.47 23.32 -35.40
C ALA A 239 -18.80 22.98 -36.06
N GLY A 240 -19.69 23.97 -36.26
CA GLY A 240 -20.96 23.79 -36.98
C GLY A 240 -21.98 22.94 -36.22
N ALA A 241 -22.60 21.99 -36.92
CA ALA A 241 -23.66 21.15 -36.35
C ALA A 241 -23.13 20.21 -35.25
N ILE A 242 -23.92 20.07 -34.18
CA ILE A 242 -23.60 19.22 -33.03
C ILE A 242 -23.94 17.75 -33.35
N GLU A 243 -22.95 16.87 -33.24
CA GLU A 243 -23.17 15.43 -33.32
C GLU A 243 -23.31 14.81 -31.93
N VAL A 244 -24.55 14.55 -31.51
CA VAL A 244 -24.83 13.87 -30.23
C VAL A 244 -24.60 12.37 -30.36
N THR A 245 -23.80 11.82 -29.44
CA THR A 245 -23.60 10.37 -29.29
C THR A 245 -24.00 9.87 -27.90
N VAL A 246 -24.63 8.70 -27.86
CA VAL A 246 -25.16 8.07 -26.65
C VAL A 246 -24.84 6.57 -26.64
N ARG A 247 -25.05 5.91 -25.50
CA ARG A 247 -24.89 4.46 -25.37
C ARG A 247 -25.93 3.70 -26.20
N SER A 248 -25.59 2.52 -26.71
CA SER A 248 -26.54 1.61 -27.37
C SER A 248 -27.15 0.57 -26.43
N ASP A 249 -26.43 0.17 -25.38
CA ASP A 249 -26.82 -0.84 -24.41
C ASP A 249 -27.57 -0.25 -23.20
N LYS A 250 -28.26 -1.11 -22.42
CA LYS A 250 -28.95 -0.69 -21.19
C LYS A 250 -27.93 -0.34 -20.11
N SER A 251 -27.78 0.95 -19.80
CA SER A 251 -26.65 1.46 -19.02
C SER A 251 -27.08 2.31 -17.83
N GLY A 252 -26.48 2.06 -16.67
CA GLY A 252 -26.66 2.92 -15.49
C GLY A 252 -26.09 4.33 -15.69
N THR A 253 -25.03 4.48 -16.47
CA THR A 253 -24.49 5.80 -16.85
C THR A 253 -25.52 6.61 -17.65
N SER A 254 -26.27 5.94 -18.52
CA SER A 254 -27.37 6.58 -19.28
C SER A 254 -28.53 6.97 -18.36
N GLU A 255 -28.86 6.14 -17.36
CA GLU A 255 -29.89 6.43 -16.36
C GLU A 255 -29.52 7.65 -15.51
N ILE A 256 -28.30 7.74 -14.99
CA ILE A 256 -27.80 8.91 -14.24
C ILE A 256 -27.85 10.17 -15.10
N PHE A 257 -27.30 10.09 -16.33
CA PHE A 257 -27.26 11.25 -17.22
C PHE A 257 -28.67 11.74 -17.59
N LYS A 258 -29.52 10.84 -18.10
CA LYS A 258 -30.89 11.18 -18.49
C LYS A 258 -31.77 11.58 -17.29
N GLY A 259 -31.55 10.99 -16.13
CA GLY A 259 -32.19 11.35 -14.88
C GLY A 259 -31.93 12.80 -14.51
N ALA A 260 -30.66 13.22 -14.54
CA ALA A 260 -30.29 14.62 -14.31
C ALA A 260 -30.89 15.55 -15.37
N LEU A 261 -30.78 15.22 -16.66
CA LEU A 261 -31.33 16.05 -17.75
C LEU A 261 -32.85 16.18 -17.69
N SER A 262 -33.55 15.14 -17.23
CA SER A 262 -35.01 15.18 -17.00
C SER A 262 -35.41 16.13 -15.88
N GLN A 263 -34.55 16.31 -14.86
CA GLN A 263 -34.76 17.30 -13.81
C GLN A 263 -34.43 18.73 -14.29
N PHE A 264 -33.46 18.85 -15.21
CA PHE A 264 -33.04 20.14 -15.78
C PHE A 264 -34.07 20.77 -16.74
N GLU A 265 -34.83 19.95 -17.49
CA GLU A 265 -35.82 20.43 -18.46
C GLU A 265 -37.03 19.49 -18.57
N GLU A 266 -38.24 20.02 -18.30
CA GLU A 266 -39.51 19.27 -18.40
C GLU A 266 -39.75 18.68 -19.81
N ALA A 267 -39.32 19.41 -20.85
CA ALA A 267 -39.43 18.94 -22.23
C ALA A 267 -38.53 17.72 -22.51
N PHE A 268 -37.35 17.63 -21.87
CA PHE A 268 -36.48 16.45 -21.95
C PHE A 268 -37.13 15.26 -21.25
N SER A 269 -37.67 15.46 -20.04
CA SER A 269 -38.39 14.43 -19.29
C SER A 269 -39.56 13.83 -20.09
N THR A 270 -40.32 14.67 -20.79
CA THR A 270 -41.48 14.21 -21.57
C THR A 270 -41.08 13.46 -22.85
N GLN A 271 -39.96 13.84 -23.49
CA GLN A 271 -39.57 13.32 -24.80
C GLN A 271 -38.63 12.12 -24.73
N VAL A 272 -37.69 12.13 -23.79
CA VAL A 272 -36.65 11.10 -23.63
C VAL A 272 -36.78 10.37 -22.29
N GLY A 273 -37.16 11.07 -21.22
CA GLY A 273 -37.29 10.47 -19.89
C GLY A 273 -35.95 10.04 -19.27
N SER A 274 -36.01 9.25 -18.20
CA SER A 274 -34.86 8.93 -17.32
C SER A 274 -34.43 7.46 -17.31
N SER A 275 -35.01 6.59 -18.14
CA SER A 275 -34.76 5.13 -18.10
C SER A 275 -33.28 4.75 -18.38
N SER A 276 -32.83 3.53 -18.08
CA SER A 276 -31.53 3.02 -18.59
C SER A 276 -31.57 2.61 -20.07
N ASP A 277 -32.73 2.65 -20.72
CA ASP A 277 -32.94 2.23 -22.11
C ASP A 277 -32.65 3.37 -23.09
N ASN A 278 -31.98 3.07 -24.21
CA ASN A 278 -31.63 4.07 -25.22
C ASN A 278 -32.58 4.07 -26.43
N SER A 279 -33.65 3.26 -26.41
CA SER A 279 -34.74 3.32 -27.40
C SER A 279 -35.58 4.59 -27.29
N ASP A 280 -35.55 5.28 -26.15
CA ASP A 280 -36.25 6.54 -25.92
C ASP A 280 -35.63 7.73 -26.69
N TYR A 281 -34.36 7.63 -27.09
CA TYR A 281 -33.72 8.62 -27.97
C TYR A 281 -34.16 8.44 -29.43
N ASN A 282 -34.36 9.55 -30.13
CA ASN A 282 -34.76 9.54 -31.55
C ASN A 282 -33.71 8.86 -32.46
N ALA A 283 -34.13 8.41 -33.65
CA ALA A 283 -33.33 7.63 -34.58
C ALA A 283 -32.09 8.38 -35.12
N ASP A 284 -32.10 9.72 -35.08
CA ASP A 284 -31.03 10.59 -35.59
C ASP A 284 -29.85 10.82 -34.60
N VAL A 285 -29.84 10.12 -33.46
CA VAL A 285 -28.73 10.13 -32.48
C VAL A 285 -27.78 8.94 -32.73
N VAL A 286 -26.47 9.17 -32.66
CA VAL A 286 -25.45 8.14 -32.90
C VAL A 286 -25.28 7.26 -31.65
N LYS A 287 -25.41 5.94 -31.79
CA LYS A 287 -25.37 4.99 -30.65
C LYS A 287 -24.15 4.09 -30.70
N HIS A 288 -23.43 3.96 -29.59
CA HIS A 288 -22.23 3.10 -29.45
C HIS A 288 -22.27 2.24 -28.17
N ASP A 289 -21.65 1.07 -28.23
CA ASP A 289 -21.65 0.11 -27.14
C ASP A 289 -20.63 0.46 -26.05
N GLY A 290 -21.06 0.44 -24.78
CA GLY A 290 -20.18 0.73 -23.65
C GLY A 290 -19.70 2.20 -23.56
N ASN A 291 -19.12 2.58 -22.41
CA ASN A 291 -18.53 3.91 -22.23
C ASN A 291 -17.37 4.16 -23.20
N VAL A 292 -16.51 3.13 -23.39
CA VAL A 292 -15.39 3.17 -24.33
C VAL A 292 -15.85 3.47 -25.76
N GLY A 293 -17.01 2.92 -26.17
CA GLY A 293 -17.55 3.17 -27.50
C GLY A 293 -17.98 4.62 -27.70
N VAL A 294 -18.70 5.20 -26.73
CA VAL A 294 -19.13 6.61 -26.76
C VAL A 294 -17.92 7.55 -26.70
N ALA A 295 -17.00 7.33 -25.74
CA ALA A 295 -15.80 8.14 -25.59
C ALA A 295 -14.89 8.05 -26.83
N GLY A 296 -14.71 6.84 -27.38
CA GLY A 296 -13.95 6.62 -28.60
C GLY A 296 -14.56 7.34 -29.82
N HIS A 297 -15.90 7.40 -29.93
CA HIS A 297 -16.56 8.13 -31.00
C HIS A 297 -16.37 9.64 -30.87
N VAL A 298 -16.56 10.20 -29.67
CA VAL A 298 -16.32 11.62 -29.39
C VAL A 298 -14.88 12.00 -29.71
N ALA A 299 -13.90 11.21 -29.25
CA ALA A 299 -12.48 11.47 -29.49
C ALA A 299 -12.11 11.59 -30.98
N ASN A 300 -12.81 10.84 -31.85
CA ASN A 300 -12.49 10.77 -33.27
C ASN A 300 -13.38 11.65 -34.17
N THR A 301 -14.40 12.30 -33.62
CA THR A 301 -15.41 13.04 -34.39
C THR A 301 -15.44 14.52 -33.97
N PRO A 302 -14.80 15.42 -34.75
CA PRO A 302 -14.86 16.85 -34.48
C PRO A 302 -16.31 17.36 -34.45
N GLY A 303 -16.65 18.17 -33.45
CA GLY A 303 -18.00 18.68 -33.23
C GLY A 303 -18.94 17.70 -32.50
N ALA A 304 -18.47 16.51 -32.13
CA ALA A 304 -19.27 15.56 -31.36
C ALA A 304 -19.32 15.91 -29.86
N ILE A 305 -20.45 15.57 -29.25
CA ILE A 305 -20.68 15.59 -27.79
C ILE A 305 -21.31 14.27 -27.35
N GLY A 306 -20.85 13.76 -26.21
CA GLY A 306 -21.40 12.58 -25.57
C GLY A 306 -21.33 12.70 -24.05
N TYR A 307 -21.48 11.59 -23.35
CA TYR A 307 -21.29 11.53 -21.91
C TYR A 307 -20.44 10.31 -21.53
N SER A 308 -19.65 10.46 -20.47
CA SER A 308 -18.80 9.40 -19.94
C SER A 308 -18.64 9.54 -18.43
N VAL A 309 -18.08 8.52 -17.79
CA VAL A 309 -17.65 8.59 -16.39
C VAL A 309 -16.40 9.46 -16.32
N LEU A 310 -16.31 10.33 -15.31
CA LEU A 310 -15.18 11.27 -15.16
C LEU A 310 -13.81 10.60 -15.27
N GLY A 311 -13.56 9.53 -14.51
CA GLY A 311 -12.28 8.83 -14.52
C GLY A 311 -11.89 8.28 -15.89
N GLU A 312 -12.87 7.81 -16.67
CA GLU A 312 -12.64 7.30 -18.03
C GLU A 312 -12.37 8.42 -19.02
N ALA A 313 -13.11 9.54 -18.94
CA ALA A 313 -12.87 10.73 -19.75
C ALA A 313 -11.45 11.28 -19.52
N ILE A 314 -11.01 11.39 -18.26
CA ILE A 314 -9.66 11.81 -17.89
C ILE A 314 -8.61 10.83 -18.44
N THR A 315 -8.84 9.52 -18.29
CA THR A 315 -7.91 8.49 -18.76
C THR A 315 -7.71 8.52 -20.28
N ILE A 316 -8.77 8.80 -21.05
CA ILE A 316 -8.73 8.90 -22.51
C ILE A 316 -8.17 10.26 -22.97
N GLY A 317 -8.15 11.26 -22.09
CA GLY A 317 -7.71 12.63 -22.40
C GLY A 317 -8.77 13.41 -23.16
N LEU A 318 -10.05 13.16 -22.89
CA LEU A 318 -11.17 13.91 -23.44
C LEU A 318 -11.49 15.15 -22.61
N SER A 319 -11.86 16.24 -23.28
CA SER A 319 -12.30 17.45 -22.62
C SER A 319 -13.72 17.29 -22.07
N CYS A 320 -13.87 17.67 -20.80
CA CYS A 320 -15.13 17.63 -20.05
C CYS A 320 -15.71 19.05 -19.97
N ALA A 321 -17.02 19.21 -20.16
CA ALA A 321 -17.68 20.51 -20.03
C ALA A 321 -17.89 20.87 -18.55
N SER A 322 -17.78 22.15 -18.21
CA SER A 322 -18.15 22.71 -16.90
C SER A 322 -19.60 23.17 -16.93
N LEU A 323 -20.29 23.12 -15.77
CA LEU A 323 -21.70 23.48 -15.67
C LEU A 323 -21.94 24.66 -14.74
N LYS A 324 -22.64 25.70 -15.23
CA LYS A 324 -23.28 26.70 -14.38
C LYS A 324 -24.56 26.13 -13.77
N ILE A 325 -24.65 26.18 -12.45
CA ILE A 325 -25.76 25.64 -11.65
C ILE A 325 -26.92 26.64 -11.59
N SER A 326 -26.60 27.93 -11.48
CA SER A 326 -27.51 29.07 -11.56
C SER A 326 -26.87 30.23 -12.36
N GLU A 327 -27.66 31.22 -12.78
CA GLU A 327 -27.16 32.36 -13.58
C GLU A 327 -25.98 33.08 -12.92
N ASP A 328 -26.06 33.27 -11.59
CA ASP A 328 -25.05 33.95 -10.77
C ASP A 328 -23.93 33.02 -10.27
N SER A 329 -24.00 31.71 -10.53
CA SER A 329 -22.96 30.76 -10.11
C SER A 329 -21.73 30.80 -11.01
N THR A 330 -20.57 30.54 -10.41
CA THR A 330 -19.38 30.13 -11.17
C THR A 330 -19.62 28.76 -11.80
N ALA A 331 -19.02 28.52 -12.97
CA ALA A 331 -19.07 27.19 -13.58
C ALA A 331 -18.38 26.17 -12.65
N VAL A 332 -19.06 25.07 -12.36
CA VAL A 332 -18.55 23.96 -11.55
C VAL A 332 -17.90 22.95 -12.49
N GLU A 333 -16.70 22.50 -12.14
CA GLU A 333 -16.02 21.39 -12.79
C GLU A 333 -16.31 20.08 -12.08
N ALA A 334 -16.41 18.99 -12.85
CA ALA A 334 -16.57 17.66 -12.29
C ALA A 334 -15.25 17.18 -11.67
N THR A 335 -15.26 17.04 -10.35
CA THR A 335 -14.15 16.57 -9.50
C THR A 335 -14.69 15.71 -8.37
N THR A 336 -13.83 14.91 -7.73
CA THR A 336 -14.20 14.13 -6.53
C THR A 336 -14.80 15.02 -5.45
N VAL A 337 -14.24 16.22 -5.23
CA VAL A 337 -14.75 17.22 -4.27
C VAL A 337 -16.15 17.72 -4.66
N SER A 338 -16.37 18.08 -5.92
CA SER A 338 -17.69 18.56 -6.37
C SER A 338 -18.79 17.48 -6.29
N VAL A 339 -18.42 16.20 -6.44
CA VAL A 339 -19.33 15.06 -6.27
C VAL A 339 -19.59 14.82 -4.78
N ALA A 340 -18.58 14.95 -3.92
CA ALA A 340 -18.75 14.91 -2.47
C ALA A 340 -19.71 16.00 -1.98
N ASN A 341 -19.62 17.21 -2.53
CA ASN A 341 -20.58 18.28 -2.21
C ASN A 341 -22.02 17.93 -2.60
N ALA A 342 -22.23 17.23 -3.72
CA ALA A 342 -23.56 16.75 -4.11
C ALA A 342 -24.08 15.66 -3.14
N MET A 343 -23.20 14.79 -2.65
CA MET A 343 -23.54 13.81 -1.60
C MET A 343 -23.86 14.47 -0.26
N VAL A 344 -23.15 15.51 0.13
CA VAL A 344 -23.47 16.24 1.38
C VAL A 344 -24.84 16.91 1.29
N GLU A 345 -25.20 17.44 0.12
CA GLU A 345 -26.49 18.11 -0.09
C GLU A 345 -27.67 17.12 -0.14
N LYS A 346 -27.54 16.02 -0.88
CA LYS A 346 -28.67 15.12 -1.21
C LYS A 346 -28.46 13.66 -0.83
N GLY A 347 -27.27 13.28 -0.35
CA GLY A 347 -26.89 11.89 -0.12
C GLY A 347 -27.54 11.23 1.09
N LEU A 348 -28.13 12.01 2.00
CA LEU A 348 -28.92 11.51 3.13
C LEU A 348 -30.42 11.45 2.83
N ASP A 349 -30.87 11.97 1.68
CA ASP A 349 -32.25 11.85 1.20
C ASP A 349 -32.47 10.47 0.56
N PHE A 350 -32.34 9.42 1.37
CA PHE A 350 -32.68 8.04 0.96
C PHE A 350 -34.20 7.94 0.77
N GLY A 351 -34.66 8.34 -0.41
CA GLY A 351 -36.04 8.26 -0.88
C GLY A 351 -37.04 9.21 -0.20
N THR A 352 -38.27 9.20 -0.74
CA THR A 352 -39.35 10.15 -0.39
C THR A 352 -40.38 9.58 0.58
N SER A 353 -40.18 8.36 1.09
CA SER A 353 -41.07 7.67 2.03
C SER A 353 -40.29 6.89 3.10
N ASP A 354 -40.95 6.57 4.22
CA ASP A 354 -40.34 5.82 5.34
C ASP A 354 -39.86 4.41 4.94
N GLU A 355 -40.42 3.80 3.87
CA GLU A 355 -39.95 2.51 3.33
C GLU A 355 -38.71 2.65 2.42
N ASP A 356 -38.53 3.80 1.77
CA ASP A 356 -37.39 4.05 0.88
C ASP A 356 -36.10 4.39 1.65
N GLN A 357 -36.22 4.97 2.85
CA GLN A 357 -35.06 5.20 3.73
C GLN A 357 -34.33 3.90 4.11
N LEU A 358 -35.07 2.77 4.16
CA LEU A 358 -34.52 1.44 4.44
C LEU A 358 -33.85 0.80 3.20
N ARG A 359 -34.14 1.31 1.99
CA ARG A 359 -33.60 0.83 0.72
C ARG A 359 -32.26 1.47 0.35
N LEU A 360 -31.87 2.53 1.08
CA LEU A 360 -30.62 3.29 0.88
C LEU A 360 -30.42 3.76 -0.57
N ASN A 361 -31.51 3.99 -1.30
CA ASN A 361 -31.51 4.54 -2.64
C ASN A 361 -31.63 6.07 -2.57
N ALA A 362 -30.57 6.78 -2.93
CA ALA A 362 -30.58 8.25 -2.99
C ALA A 362 -30.31 8.73 -4.41
N ASP A 363 -31.01 9.79 -4.81
CA ASP A 363 -30.73 10.53 -6.03
C ASP A 363 -29.95 11.80 -5.70
N ILE A 364 -28.65 11.77 -6.00
CA ILE A 364 -27.73 12.89 -5.80
C ILE A 364 -27.58 13.76 -7.07
N SER A 365 -28.41 13.53 -8.09
CA SER A 365 -28.50 14.38 -9.28
C SER A 365 -29.15 15.73 -8.96
N ASP A 366 -28.93 16.72 -9.81
CA ASP A 366 -29.50 18.07 -9.71
C ASP A 366 -29.24 18.78 -8.36
N ALA A 367 -28.09 18.51 -7.74
CA ALA A 367 -27.62 19.32 -6.62
C ALA A 367 -27.59 20.82 -7.00
N THR A 368 -28.01 21.67 -6.06
CA THR A 368 -28.22 23.10 -6.26
C THR A 368 -27.12 23.96 -5.63
N GLY A 369 -26.27 23.35 -4.80
CA GLY A 369 -25.10 23.97 -4.22
C GLY A 369 -24.13 24.51 -5.29
N SER A 370 -23.63 25.72 -5.07
CA SER A 370 -22.73 26.42 -6.02
C SER A 370 -21.39 25.72 -6.29
N GLN A 371 -21.06 24.66 -5.54
CA GLN A 371 -19.86 23.84 -5.69
C GLN A 371 -20.19 22.35 -5.91
N ALA A 372 -21.46 22.00 -6.08
CA ALA A 372 -21.91 20.63 -6.26
C ALA A 372 -22.06 20.29 -7.75
N TRP A 373 -21.51 19.16 -8.16
CA TRP A 373 -21.68 18.68 -9.53
C TRP A 373 -23.09 18.09 -9.71
N PRO A 374 -23.89 18.55 -10.70
CA PRO A 374 -25.32 18.24 -10.77
C PRO A 374 -25.64 16.95 -11.52
N ILE A 375 -24.64 16.24 -12.07
CA ILE A 375 -24.82 14.96 -12.78
C ILE A 375 -23.97 13.89 -12.09
N ALA A 376 -24.37 13.55 -10.87
CA ALA A 376 -23.71 12.57 -10.02
C ALA A 376 -24.67 11.43 -9.69
N GLY A 377 -24.12 10.24 -9.45
CA GLY A 377 -24.91 9.09 -9.00
C GLY A 377 -24.08 8.14 -8.16
N TYR A 378 -24.75 7.41 -7.28
CA TYR A 378 -24.15 6.30 -6.56
C TYR A 378 -24.06 5.06 -7.45
N THR A 379 -22.97 4.31 -7.28
CA THR A 379 -22.93 2.90 -7.66
C THR A 379 -23.23 2.06 -6.42
N TYR A 380 -23.88 0.91 -6.59
CA TYR A 380 -24.39 0.11 -5.48
C TYR A 380 -23.88 -1.32 -5.52
N PHE A 381 -23.62 -1.89 -4.35
CA PHE A 381 -23.67 -3.34 -4.13
C PHE A 381 -25.12 -3.77 -3.97
N VAL A 382 -25.57 -4.71 -4.79
CA VAL A 382 -26.90 -5.30 -4.72
C VAL A 382 -26.79 -6.73 -4.19
N VAL A 383 -27.44 -7.00 -3.07
CA VAL A 383 -27.31 -8.26 -2.33
C VAL A 383 -28.70 -8.79 -1.99
N ARG A 384 -28.88 -10.12 -2.10
CA ARG A 384 -30.06 -10.83 -1.59
C ARG A 384 -29.90 -11.02 -0.09
N LYS A 385 -30.66 -10.38 0.79
CA LYS A 385 -30.51 -10.39 2.26
C LYS A 385 -30.59 -11.78 2.90
N ASN A 386 -31.51 -12.62 2.42
CA ASN A 386 -31.80 -13.92 3.04
C ASN A 386 -31.46 -15.10 2.13
N THR A 387 -31.37 -14.87 0.81
CA THR A 387 -31.17 -15.94 -0.18
C THR A 387 -29.71 -16.03 -0.59
N THR A 388 -29.07 -17.20 -0.44
CA THR A 388 -27.75 -17.45 -1.05
C THR A 388 -27.90 -17.85 -2.52
N ARG A 389 -26.86 -17.62 -3.31
CA ARG A 389 -26.84 -18.09 -4.70
C ARG A 389 -26.88 -19.63 -4.75
N PRO A 390 -27.34 -20.26 -5.86
CA PRO A 390 -27.19 -21.69 -6.06
C PRO A 390 -25.75 -22.17 -5.83
N ASN A 391 -25.60 -23.20 -5.00
CA ASN A 391 -24.33 -23.76 -4.51
C ASN A 391 -23.48 -22.81 -3.62
N GLY A 392 -24.04 -21.69 -3.15
CA GLY A 392 -23.41 -20.82 -2.16
C GLY A 392 -23.68 -21.26 -0.72
N SER A 393 -22.65 -21.24 0.11
CA SER A 393 -22.70 -21.56 1.55
C SER A 393 -22.77 -20.31 2.43
N CYS A 394 -23.01 -20.48 3.74
CA CYS A 394 -22.89 -19.38 4.70
C CYS A 394 -21.45 -18.83 4.81
N GLU A 395 -20.43 -19.61 4.45
CA GLU A 395 -19.05 -19.11 4.39
C GLU A 395 -18.86 -18.16 3.20
N ASN A 396 -19.44 -18.46 2.03
CA ASN A 396 -19.45 -17.53 0.89
C ASN A 396 -20.16 -16.22 1.26
N ARG A 397 -21.24 -16.35 2.03
CA ARG A 397 -22.03 -15.22 2.51
C ARG A 397 -21.25 -14.32 3.46
N LEU A 398 -20.60 -14.91 4.46
CA LEU A 398 -19.73 -14.21 5.40
C LEU A 398 -18.56 -13.54 4.66
N ALA A 399 -17.91 -14.26 3.74
CA ALA A 399 -16.83 -13.70 2.93
C ALA A 399 -17.30 -12.51 2.06
N THR A 400 -18.55 -12.54 1.58
CA THR A 400 -19.16 -11.43 0.84
C THR A 400 -19.39 -10.23 1.75
N GLN A 401 -19.96 -10.44 2.94
CA GLN A 401 -20.19 -9.37 3.91
C GLN A 401 -18.87 -8.73 4.37
N ASN A 402 -17.85 -9.53 4.70
CA ASN A 402 -16.54 -9.04 5.13
C ASN A 402 -15.85 -8.23 4.04
N PHE A 403 -15.94 -8.65 2.77
CA PHE A 403 -15.40 -7.86 1.66
C PHE A 403 -16.12 -6.50 1.53
N ILE A 404 -17.45 -6.46 1.68
CA ILE A 404 -18.24 -5.23 1.59
C ILE A 404 -17.93 -4.30 2.78
N LEU A 405 -17.83 -4.83 4.00
CA LEU A 405 -17.45 -4.04 5.19
C LEU A 405 -16.04 -3.48 5.06
N TRP A 406 -15.07 -4.31 4.68
CA TRP A 406 -13.70 -3.87 4.40
C TRP A 406 -13.65 -2.80 3.31
N PHE A 407 -14.49 -2.91 2.27
CA PHE A 407 -14.59 -1.89 1.22
C PHE A 407 -14.98 -0.52 1.75
N TYR A 408 -15.82 -0.46 2.80
CA TYR A 408 -16.21 0.79 3.44
C TYR A 408 -15.19 1.28 4.47
N GLU A 409 -14.74 0.40 5.36
CA GLU A 409 -14.01 0.77 6.57
C GLU A 409 -12.51 0.97 6.34
N ASN A 410 -11.92 0.27 5.36
CA ASN A 410 -10.49 0.39 5.07
C ASN A 410 -10.18 1.60 4.19
N GLU A 411 -9.03 2.25 4.43
CA GLU A 411 -8.60 3.43 3.68
C GLU A 411 -8.16 3.11 2.25
N VAL A 412 -7.71 1.87 1.98
CA VAL A 412 -7.18 1.48 0.65
C VAL A 412 -8.25 1.58 -0.46
N PRO A 413 -9.46 1.00 -0.32
CA PRO A 413 -10.56 1.22 -1.26
C PRO A 413 -10.91 2.69 -1.49
N GLN A 414 -10.84 3.52 -0.44
CA GLN A 414 -11.16 4.95 -0.52
C GLN A 414 -10.12 5.69 -1.36
N ALA A 415 -8.82 5.44 -1.10
CA ALA A 415 -7.73 6.00 -1.90
C ALA A 415 -7.78 5.55 -3.38
N ILE A 416 -8.14 4.28 -3.64
CA ILE A 416 -8.34 3.78 -5.00
C ILE A 416 -9.50 4.53 -5.68
N ALA A 417 -10.63 4.71 -4.98
CA ALA A 417 -11.79 5.42 -5.51
C ALA A 417 -11.44 6.86 -5.92
N GLU A 418 -10.74 7.61 -5.06
CA GLU A 418 -10.31 8.98 -5.36
C GLU A 418 -9.38 9.05 -6.56
N SER A 419 -8.41 8.13 -6.64
CA SER A 419 -7.46 8.07 -7.76
C SER A 419 -8.14 7.80 -9.11
N LEU A 420 -9.32 7.17 -9.09
CA LEU A 420 -10.14 6.87 -10.27
C LEU A 420 -11.22 7.91 -10.53
N GLY A 421 -11.27 9.00 -9.76
CA GLY A 421 -12.25 10.08 -9.93
C GLY A 421 -13.62 9.80 -9.32
N PHE A 422 -13.72 8.83 -8.41
CA PHE A 422 -14.90 8.60 -7.57
C PHE A 422 -14.75 9.33 -6.24
N ALA A 423 -15.87 9.76 -5.68
CA ALA A 423 -15.92 10.29 -4.33
C ALA A 423 -16.30 9.15 -3.37
N PRO A 424 -15.46 8.84 -2.36
CA PRO A 424 -15.84 7.98 -1.25
C PRO A 424 -17.10 8.49 -0.55
N LEU A 425 -17.86 7.59 0.07
CA LEU A 425 -19.03 8.00 0.86
C LEU A 425 -18.62 8.97 1.98
N SER A 426 -19.46 9.97 2.26
CA SER A 426 -19.26 10.80 3.45
C SER A 426 -19.34 9.96 4.72
N ASP A 427 -18.72 10.42 5.81
CA ASP A 427 -18.71 9.67 7.07
C ASP A 427 -20.12 9.34 7.57
N GLU A 428 -21.08 10.25 7.40
CA GLU A 428 -22.48 10.05 7.80
C GLU A 428 -23.15 8.94 6.98
N VAL A 429 -23.00 8.99 5.66
CA VAL A 429 -23.56 7.97 4.74
C VAL A 429 -22.87 6.63 4.99
N ARG A 430 -21.53 6.62 5.11
CA ARG A 430 -20.74 5.42 5.35
C ARG A 430 -21.18 4.72 6.64
N LYS A 431 -21.28 5.44 7.76
CA LYS A 431 -21.71 4.87 9.06
C LYS A 431 -23.11 4.25 8.97
N LEU A 432 -24.05 4.92 8.30
CA LEU A 432 -25.39 4.39 8.09
C LEU A 432 -25.37 3.11 7.25
N VAL A 433 -24.62 3.10 6.15
CA VAL A 433 -24.52 1.96 5.24
C VAL A 433 -23.85 0.77 5.92
N VAL A 434 -22.74 0.98 6.63
CA VAL A 434 -22.03 -0.05 7.40
C VAL A 434 -22.97 -0.69 8.43
N SER A 435 -23.64 0.13 9.24
CA SER A 435 -24.62 -0.35 10.23
C SER A 435 -25.72 -1.18 9.59
N ARG A 436 -26.17 -0.78 8.39
CA ARG A 436 -27.18 -1.52 7.63
C ARG A 436 -26.65 -2.86 7.12
N VAL A 437 -25.46 -2.89 6.52
CA VAL A 437 -24.81 -4.12 6.02
C VAL A 437 -24.62 -5.14 7.13
N GLN A 438 -24.26 -4.70 8.34
CA GLN A 438 -24.16 -5.55 9.53
C GLN A 438 -25.51 -6.18 9.90
N GLN A 439 -26.61 -5.43 9.82
CA GLN A 439 -27.93 -5.86 10.30
C GLN A 439 -28.83 -6.56 9.26
N ASP A 440 -28.51 -6.48 7.96
CA ASP A 440 -29.42 -6.92 6.90
C ASP A 440 -29.11 -8.29 6.29
N ILE A 441 -27.95 -8.86 6.55
CA ILE A 441 -27.47 -10.05 5.85
C ILE A 441 -27.64 -11.29 6.75
N TYR A 442 -28.52 -12.20 6.33
CA TYR A 442 -28.82 -13.46 7.01
C TYR A 442 -28.35 -14.67 6.20
N CYS A 443 -28.08 -15.78 6.88
CA CYS A 443 -27.88 -17.10 6.29
C CYS A 443 -28.57 -18.15 7.17
N GLU A 444 -29.37 -19.02 6.56
CA GLU A 444 -30.11 -20.08 7.27
C GLU A 444 -30.99 -19.58 8.44
N GLY A 445 -31.42 -18.32 8.38
CA GLY A 445 -32.26 -17.67 9.40
C GLY A 445 -31.50 -16.98 10.53
N GLU A 446 -30.16 -17.07 10.53
CA GLU A 446 -29.28 -16.41 11.50
C GLU A 446 -28.61 -15.18 10.87
N LEU A 447 -28.39 -14.14 11.66
CA LEU A 447 -27.63 -12.95 11.21
C LEU A 447 -26.17 -13.36 10.94
N VAL A 448 -25.65 -12.97 9.78
CA VAL A 448 -24.29 -13.34 9.35
C VAL A 448 -23.25 -12.54 10.11
N TYR A 449 -23.51 -11.24 10.31
CA TYR A 449 -22.73 -10.43 11.21
C TYR A 449 -23.02 -10.90 12.62
N LYS A 450 -22.01 -11.47 13.25
CA LYS A 450 -21.98 -11.61 14.69
C LYS A 450 -21.16 -10.42 15.13
N ASP A 451 -21.68 -9.63 16.07
CA ASP A 451 -20.79 -8.77 16.83
C ASP A 451 -19.65 -9.69 17.26
N GLU A 452 -18.45 -9.46 16.73
CA GLU A 452 -17.30 -9.69 17.56
C GLU A 452 -17.60 -8.78 18.74
N GLU A 453 -18.05 -9.37 19.86
CA GLU A 453 -17.92 -8.68 21.13
C GLU A 453 -16.46 -8.21 21.09
N GLU A 454 -16.24 -6.90 20.90
CA GLU A 454 -14.95 -6.30 21.15
C GLU A 454 -14.67 -6.68 22.60
N GLU A 455 -13.96 -7.79 22.78
CA GLU A 455 -13.37 -8.13 24.04
C GLU A 455 -12.40 -6.99 24.27
N VAL A 456 -12.87 -5.99 25.01
CA VAL A 456 -12.06 -4.88 25.48
C VAL A 456 -10.77 -5.50 26.02
N PRO A 457 -9.63 -5.28 25.35
CA PRO A 457 -8.39 -5.99 25.62
C PRO A 457 -8.12 -6.01 27.11
N THR A 458 -7.86 -7.17 27.70
CA THR A 458 -7.53 -7.22 29.13
C THR A 458 -6.03 -7.35 29.30
N ILE A 459 -5.39 -6.31 29.83
CA ILE A 459 -3.98 -6.34 30.24
C ILE A 459 -3.89 -6.98 31.61
N SER A 460 -3.28 -8.16 31.70
CA SER A 460 -3.09 -8.84 32.98
C SER A 460 -1.67 -8.61 33.51
N TYR A 461 -1.58 -8.10 34.73
CA TYR A 461 -0.33 -7.97 35.50
C TYR A 461 -0.27 -9.05 36.57
N ALA A 462 0.92 -9.55 36.88
CA ALA A 462 1.13 -10.42 38.04
C ALA A 462 2.37 -10.01 38.84
N GLY A 463 2.24 -9.95 40.17
CA GLY A 463 3.35 -9.59 41.06
C GLY A 463 2.89 -9.36 42.50
N ALA A 464 3.79 -8.89 43.36
CA ALA A 464 3.47 -8.57 44.75
C ALA A 464 2.45 -7.44 44.85
N SER A 465 1.52 -7.50 45.82
CA SER A 465 0.40 -6.55 45.93
C SER A 465 0.83 -5.10 46.12
N ALA A 466 2.05 -4.86 46.62
CA ALA A 466 2.61 -3.52 46.70
C ALA A 466 2.71 -2.79 45.34
N PHE A 467 2.75 -3.52 44.21
CA PHE A 467 2.87 -2.95 42.87
C PHE A 467 1.54 -2.62 42.19
N GLU A 468 0.40 -3.03 42.77
CA GLU A 468 -0.94 -2.82 42.18
C GLU A 468 -1.24 -1.34 41.95
N ASP A 469 -0.95 -0.50 42.95
CA ASP A 469 -1.18 0.95 42.88
C ASP A 469 -0.41 1.62 41.73
N ILE A 470 0.76 1.10 41.36
CA ILE A 470 1.60 1.66 40.28
C ILE A 470 0.91 1.51 38.93
N PHE A 471 0.42 0.30 38.61
CA PHE A 471 -0.20 0.02 37.31
C PHE A 471 -1.51 0.78 37.12
N SER A 472 -2.25 1.03 38.21
CA SER A 472 -3.44 1.89 38.18
C SER A 472 -3.13 3.33 37.70
N GLN A 473 -1.95 3.87 38.07
CA GLN A 473 -1.53 5.20 37.62
C GLN A 473 -1.06 5.20 36.17
N TYR A 474 -0.41 4.12 35.72
CA TYR A 474 -0.01 3.97 34.32
C TYR A 474 -1.19 3.85 33.38
N GLN A 475 -2.25 3.16 33.78
CA GLN A 475 -3.49 3.11 33.02
C GLN A 475 -4.08 4.52 32.82
N LEU A 476 -4.15 5.32 33.88
CA LEU A 476 -4.60 6.71 33.79
C LEU A 476 -3.72 7.56 32.88
N SER A 477 -2.40 7.34 32.93
CA SER A 477 -1.43 8.07 32.10
C SER A 477 -1.54 7.67 30.62
N TYR A 478 -1.69 6.39 30.33
CA TYR A 478 -1.90 5.88 28.97
C TYR A 478 -3.18 6.45 28.37
N ALA A 479 -4.28 6.49 29.13
CA ALA A 479 -5.55 7.07 28.68
C ALA A 479 -5.47 8.58 28.36
N ILE A 480 -4.46 9.29 28.84
CA ILE A 480 -4.19 10.69 28.47
C ILE A 480 -3.45 10.77 27.13
N VAL A 481 -2.51 9.85 26.89
CA VAL A 481 -1.68 9.81 25.68
C VAL A 481 -2.45 9.22 24.49
N GLU A 482 -3.21 8.16 24.73
CA GLU A 482 -4.00 7.42 23.73
C GLU A 482 -5.49 7.42 24.11
N PRO A 483 -6.21 8.55 23.94
CA PRO A 483 -7.57 8.72 24.45
C PRO A 483 -8.63 7.87 23.75
N ASP A 484 -8.32 7.37 22.55
CA ASP A 484 -9.26 6.61 21.72
C ASP A 484 -9.11 5.08 21.89
N THR A 485 -8.18 4.61 22.74
CA THR A 485 -7.94 3.18 22.99
C THR A 485 -8.60 2.72 24.30
N GLU A 486 -9.60 1.84 24.22
CA GLU A 486 -10.23 1.23 25.41
C GLU A 486 -9.61 -0.15 25.73
N PHE A 487 -9.22 -0.36 27.00
CA PHE A 487 -8.75 -1.65 27.51
C PHE A 487 -9.09 -1.83 29.00
N ASN A 488 -9.28 -3.08 29.42
CA ASN A 488 -9.44 -3.49 30.82
C ASN A 488 -8.08 -3.89 31.38
N ASP A 489 -7.91 -3.78 32.69
CA ASP A 489 -6.73 -4.29 33.36
C ASP A 489 -7.09 -5.18 34.56
N THR A 490 -6.20 -6.13 34.84
CA THR A 490 -6.36 -7.04 35.98
C THR A 490 -5.02 -7.29 36.65
N PHE A 491 -4.96 -7.06 37.95
CA PHE A 491 -3.80 -7.39 38.77
C PHE A 491 -3.98 -8.72 39.49
N VAL A 492 -2.99 -9.61 39.38
CA VAL A 492 -2.97 -10.91 40.07
C VAL A 492 -1.85 -10.91 41.11
N GLU A 493 -2.24 -10.81 42.39
CA GLU A 493 -1.31 -10.88 43.51
C GLU A 493 -0.62 -12.25 43.59
N THR A 494 0.72 -12.27 43.46
CA THR A 494 1.53 -13.49 43.50
C THR A 494 3.02 -13.18 43.74
N ASP A 495 3.83 -14.19 44.06
CA ASP A 495 5.29 -14.02 44.20
C ASP A 495 5.99 -13.94 42.83
N SER A 496 7.21 -13.39 42.78
CA SER A 496 7.98 -13.21 41.53
C SER A 496 8.16 -14.50 40.71
N LEU A 497 8.31 -15.67 41.36
CA LEU A 497 8.51 -16.93 40.63
C LEU A 497 7.20 -17.41 39.99
N ALA A 498 6.09 -17.31 40.73
CA ALA A 498 4.76 -17.61 40.23
C ALA A 498 4.36 -16.64 39.12
N ALA A 499 4.69 -15.35 39.23
CA ALA A 499 4.44 -14.34 38.20
C ALA A 499 5.16 -14.71 36.87
N VAL A 500 6.44 -15.09 36.92
CA VAL A 500 7.19 -15.51 35.72
C VAL A 500 6.60 -16.78 35.09
N ASN A 501 6.15 -17.74 35.89
CA ASN A 501 5.52 -18.94 35.36
C ASN A 501 4.20 -18.63 34.65
N ARG A 502 3.44 -17.63 35.11
CA ARG A 502 2.18 -17.20 34.49
C ARG A 502 2.35 -16.55 33.12
N ILE A 503 3.45 -15.81 32.90
CA ILE A 503 3.82 -15.31 31.56
C ILE A 503 4.04 -16.47 30.60
N ASN A 504 4.79 -17.49 31.04
CA ASN A 504 5.12 -18.62 30.19
C ASN A 504 3.87 -19.39 29.75
N ASP A 505 2.87 -19.48 30.63
CA ASP A 505 1.61 -20.18 30.37
C ASP A 505 0.54 -19.28 29.73
N GLU A 506 0.94 -18.09 29.23
CA GLU A 506 0.10 -17.13 28.49
C GLU A 506 -1.10 -16.58 29.29
N THR A 507 -1.03 -16.64 30.62
CA THR A 507 -2.10 -16.15 31.52
C THR A 507 -1.88 -14.74 32.03
N THR A 508 -0.75 -14.13 31.71
CA THR A 508 -0.33 -12.80 32.18
C THR A 508 0.47 -12.09 31.09
N THR A 509 0.16 -10.82 30.86
CA THR A 509 0.82 -9.96 29.86
C THR A 509 2.17 -9.46 30.38
N ILE A 510 2.20 -9.00 31.64
CA ILE A 510 3.40 -8.46 32.30
C ILE A 510 3.54 -9.07 33.70
N ALA A 511 4.70 -9.63 33.99
CA ALA A 511 5.05 -10.10 35.32
C ALA A 511 6.09 -9.16 35.93
N VAL A 512 5.90 -8.89 37.21
CA VAL A 512 6.82 -8.08 38.00
C VAL A 512 7.69 -9.00 38.82
N THR A 513 8.99 -8.74 38.77
CA THR A 513 9.96 -9.47 39.60
C THR A 513 10.90 -8.54 40.33
N LEU A 514 11.38 -8.96 41.49
CA LEU A 514 12.49 -8.31 42.16
C LEU A 514 13.82 -8.92 41.72
N SER A 515 14.82 -8.08 41.47
CA SER A 515 16.16 -8.52 41.03
C SER A 515 16.84 -9.41 42.04
N SER A 516 16.60 -9.18 43.33
CA SER A 516 17.13 -10.02 44.38
C SER A 516 16.53 -11.43 44.46
N ASN A 517 15.40 -11.70 43.76
CA ASN A 517 14.83 -13.02 43.69
C ASN A 517 15.60 -13.89 42.68
N THR A 518 16.60 -14.60 43.18
CA THR A 518 17.47 -15.45 42.36
C THR A 518 16.72 -16.58 41.68
N ALA A 519 15.61 -17.06 42.26
CA ALA A 519 14.81 -18.14 41.67
C ALA A 519 14.01 -17.65 40.46
N ALA A 520 13.36 -16.49 40.58
CA ALA A 520 12.67 -15.84 39.47
C ALA A 520 13.64 -15.44 38.35
N THR A 521 14.79 -14.85 38.71
CA THR A 521 15.84 -14.46 37.76
C THR A 521 16.41 -15.66 37.00
N ALA A 522 16.71 -16.77 37.70
CA ALA A 522 17.14 -18.00 37.06
C ALA A 522 16.05 -18.58 36.14
N ARG A 523 14.79 -18.48 36.54
CA ARG A 523 13.66 -18.98 35.74
C ARG A 523 13.48 -18.20 34.44
N VAL A 524 13.59 -16.87 34.47
CA VAL A 524 13.56 -16.04 33.24
C VAL A 524 14.64 -16.49 32.25
N ALA A 525 15.86 -16.74 32.72
CA ALA A 525 16.97 -17.17 31.87
C ALA A 525 16.75 -18.56 31.22
N GLU A 526 15.87 -19.40 31.77
CA GLU A 526 15.51 -20.70 31.20
C GLU A 526 14.40 -20.63 30.15
N LEU A 527 13.63 -19.54 30.12
CA LEU A 527 12.43 -19.42 29.28
C LEU A 527 12.77 -18.83 27.90
N PRO A 528 12.53 -19.57 26.80
CA PRO A 528 12.77 -19.05 25.48
C PRO A 528 11.72 -17.97 25.13
N GLY A 529 12.19 -16.85 24.60
CA GLY A 529 11.30 -15.80 24.11
C GLY A 529 10.73 -14.88 25.20
N VAL A 530 11.27 -14.92 26.41
CA VAL A 530 10.93 -13.98 27.51
C VAL A 530 12.14 -13.10 27.79
N VAL A 531 11.92 -11.82 28.06
CA VAL A 531 12.95 -10.84 28.43
C VAL A 531 12.59 -10.16 29.74
N SER A 532 13.61 -9.81 30.52
CA SER A 532 13.47 -9.02 31.74
C SER A 532 14.10 -7.66 31.52
N VAL A 533 13.35 -6.60 31.82
CA VAL A 533 13.77 -5.21 31.66
C VAL A 533 13.78 -4.55 33.03
N PRO A 534 14.91 -4.00 33.48
CA PRO A 534 14.96 -3.23 34.72
C PRO A 534 14.15 -1.95 34.56
N TYR A 535 13.20 -1.75 35.47
CA TYR A 535 12.17 -0.73 35.33
C TYR A 535 12.36 0.43 36.30
N VAL A 536 12.29 0.14 37.61
CA VAL A 536 12.39 1.14 38.69
C VAL A 536 13.13 0.61 39.91
N GLY A 537 13.79 1.49 40.64
CA GLY A 537 14.36 1.19 41.96
C GLY A 537 13.30 1.26 43.07
N VAL A 538 13.35 0.34 44.04
CA VAL A 538 12.39 0.25 45.16
C VAL A 538 13.13 0.38 46.50
N ALA A 539 12.67 1.25 47.39
CA ALA A 539 13.23 1.39 48.73
C ALA A 539 12.32 0.74 49.79
N LEU A 540 12.90 -0.08 50.66
CA LEU A 540 12.19 -0.75 51.75
C LEU A 540 12.28 0.13 53.00
N GLY A 541 11.37 1.10 53.10
CA GLY A 541 11.38 2.10 54.16
C GLY A 541 10.73 1.65 55.47
N VAL A 542 10.98 2.43 56.51
CA VAL A 542 10.27 2.34 57.79
C VAL A 542 9.71 3.71 58.11
N SER A 543 8.39 3.77 58.26
CA SER A 543 7.70 5.00 58.62
C SER A 543 7.57 5.12 60.13
N VAL A 544 7.67 6.35 60.61
CA VAL A 544 7.55 6.72 62.02
C VAL A 544 6.67 7.95 62.13
N ASN A 545 5.84 7.99 63.18
CA ASN A 545 5.08 9.19 63.50
C ASN A 545 5.27 9.56 64.97
N PHE A 546 5.69 10.79 65.22
CA PHE A 546 5.81 11.37 66.57
C PHE A 546 4.66 12.32 66.91
N CYS A 547 3.79 12.67 65.95
CA CYS A 547 2.69 13.61 66.09
C CYS A 547 1.35 12.89 66.34
N SER A 548 0.44 13.50 67.09
CA SER A 548 -0.95 13.02 67.17
C SER A 548 -1.82 13.63 66.07
N SER A 549 -2.86 12.90 65.60
CA SER A 549 -3.80 13.36 64.57
C SER A 549 -4.55 14.67 64.88
N ASP A 550 -4.53 15.13 66.14
CA ASP A 550 -5.19 16.36 66.60
C ASP A 550 -4.23 17.57 66.70
N ALA A 551 -2.93 17.38 66.42
CA ALA A 551 -1.94 18.45 66.54
C ALA A 551 -1.98 19.37 65.31
N SER A 552 -2.48 20.59 65.48
CA SER A 552 -2.12 21.69 64.58
C SER A 552 -0.60 21.78 64.48
N ALA A 553 -0.06 22.24 63.33
CA ALA A 553 1.37 22.36 62.99
C ALA A 553 2.25 23.23 63.93
N SER A 554 1.90 23.34 65.20
CA SER A 554 2.48 24.17 66.26
C SER A 554 2.87 23.36 67.51
N ASP A 555 2.82 22.02 67.49
CA ASP A 555 3.31 21.22 68.61
C ASP A 555 4.85 21.19 68.59
N ALA A 556 5.47 22.02 69.42
CA ALA A 556 6.92 22.24 69.44
C ALA A 556 7.73 20.97 69.71
N ALA A 557 7.14 19.96 70.37
CA ALA A 557 7.77 18.66 70.58
C ALA A 557 7.84 17.84 69.29
N CYS A 558 6.85 17.98 68.39
CA CYS A 558 6.86 17.26 67.11
C CYS A 558 7.77 17.91 66.07
N GLU A 559 7.89 19.25 66.06
CA GLU A 559 8.90 19.91 65.22
C GLU A 559 10.35 19.62 65.64
N ALA A 560 10.58 19.34 66.92
CA ALA A 560 11.90 19.01 67.45
C ALA A 560 12.38 17.60 67.05
N VAL A 561 11.50 16.73 66.54
CA VAL A 561 11.76 15.32 66.21
C VAL A 561 11.25 14.99 64.79
N LYS A 562 11.62 15.81 63.80
CA LYS A 562 11.25 15.58 62.39
C LYS A 562 12.08 14.49 61.69
N GLU A 563 13.30 14.24 62.17
CA GLU A 563 14.21 13.25 61.58
C GLU A 563 14.80 12.38 62.70
N VAL A 564 14.81 11.06 62.49
CA VAL A 564 15.40 10.11 63.43
C VAL A 564 16.33 9.16 62.67
N ASN A 565 17.58 9.15 63.11
CA ASN A 565 18.63 8.28 62.61
C ASN A 565 18.61 6.94 63.36
N MET A 566 18.66 5.84 62.62
CA MET A 566 18.80 4.50 63.16
C MET A 566 19.84 3.70 62.39
N THR A 567 20.55 2.81 63.09
CA THR A 567 21.28 1.73 62.42
C THR A 567 20.32 0.57 62.16
N VAL A 568 20.61 -0.26 61.16
CA VAL A 568 19.79 -1.46 60.84
C VAL A 568 19.62 -2.37 62.07
N SER A 569 20.64 -2.46 62.92
CA SER A 569 20.60 -3.24 64.16
C SER A 569 19.63 -2.67 65.21
N VAL A 570 19.65 -1.34 65.43
CA VAL A 570 18.71 -0.68 66.35
C VAL A 570 17.28 -0.80 65.84
N LEU A 571 17.09 -0.59 64.54
CA LEU A 571 15.79 -0.72 63.87
C LEU A 571 15.22 -2.15 64.04
N GLY A 572 16.00 -3.19 63.77
CA GLY A 572 15.56 -4.58 63.93
C GLY A 572 15.17 -4.92 65.38
N ARG A 573 15.88 -4.39 66.37
CA ARG A 573 15.54 -4.57 67.80
C ARG A 573 14.26 -3.85 68.21
N ILE A 574 13.95 -2.70 67.61
CA ILE A 574 12.64 -2.04 67.79
C ILE A 574 11.53 -2.91 67.21
N LEU A 575 11.72 -3.41 65.99
CA LEU A 575 10.71 -4.21 65.28
C LEU A 575 10.45 -5.57 65.94
N MET A 576 11.41 -6.15 66.67
CA MET A 576 11.21 -7.34 67.51
C MET A 576 10.56 -7.05 68.88
N GLY A 577 10.44 -5.78 69.26
CA GLY A 577 9.96 -5.36 70.58
C GLY A 577 11.01 -5.40 71.71
N ASP A 578 12.29 -5.68 71.40
CA ASP A 578 13.39 -5.60 72.37
C ASP A 578 13.62 -4.17 72.87
N ILE A 579 13.40 -3.20 71.98
CA ILE A 579 13.36 -1.77 72.32
C ILE A 579 11.91 -1.30 72.19
N SER A 580 11.30 -0.94 73.32
CA SER A 580 9.88 -0.60 73.42
C SER A 580 9.61 0.85 73.84
N ALA A 581 10.64 1.68 74.01
CA ALA A 581 10.53 3.08 74.41
C ALA A 581 11.48 3.97 73.61
N TRP A 582 11.03 5.18 73.28
CA TRP A 582 11.77 6.14 72.44
C TRP A 582 12.97 6.78 73.13
N ASP A 583 13.00 6.78 74.46
CA ASP A 583 14.12 7.25 75.30
C ASP A 583 15.19 6.18 75.56
N HIS A 584 15.20 5.09 74.79
CA HIS A 584 16.22 4.06 74.92
C HIS A 584 17.62 4.58 74.55
N ALA A 585 18.63 4.23 75.33
CA ALA A 585 20.00 4.76 75.20
C ALA A 585 20.59 4.58 73.78
N ASP A 586 20.30 3.46 73.12
CA ASP A 586 20.76 3.19 71.75
C ASP A 586 20.13 4.11 70.69
N ILE A 587 18.87 4.57 70.90
CA ILE A 587 18.20 5.53 70.00
C ILE A 587 18.77 6.93 70.24
N LEU A 588 18.91 7.34 71.50
CA LEU A 588 19.45 8.65 71.88
C LEU A 588 20.91 8.82 71.45
N ALA A 589 21.72 7.77 71.51
CA ALA A 589 23.13 7.81 71.08
C ALA A 589 23.30 8.13 69.59
N LEU A 590 22.33 7.73 68.76
CA LEU A 590 22.32 8.00 67.32
C LEU A 590 21.74 9.38 66.98
N ASN A 591 21.05 10.01 67.93
CA ASN A 591 20.31 11.25 67.73
C ASN A 591 20.64 12.32 68.80
N PRO A 592 21.90 12.78 68.90
CA PRO A 592 22.33 13.72 69.94
C PRO A 592 21.68 15.11 69.83
N GLY A 593 21.01 15.41 68.70
CA GLY A 593 20.29 16.66 68.47
C GLY A 593 18.87 16.70 69.02
N ILE A 594 18.31 15.56 69.45
CA ILE A 594 16.96 15.48 70.01
C ILE A 594 17.00 15.77 71.52
N ASP A 595 16.16 16.68 72.00
CA ASP A 595 15.97 16.89 73.44
C ASP A 595 15.23 15.68 74.05
N GLU A 596 15.96 14.91 74.87
CA GLU A 596 15.49 13.69 75.54
C GLU A 596 14.18 13.90 76.33
N SER A 597 13.91 15.13 76.80
CA SER A 597 12.68 15.44 77.53
C SER A 597 11.41 15.30 76.69
N HIS A 598 11.51 15.34 75.35
CA HIS A 598 10.38 15.10 74.45
C HIS A 598 10.09 13.61 74.22
N LEU A 599 11.06 12.73 74.45
CA LEU A 599 10.93 11.28 74.24
C LEU A 599 10.74 10.49 75.55
N THR A 600 11.04 11.11 76.70
CA THR A 600 11.01 10.47 78.01
C THR A 600 9.63 9.86 78.32
N GLY A 601 9.59 8.55 78.56
CA GLY A 601 8.37 7.82 78.95
C GLY A 601 7.38 7.53 77.81
N GLN A 602 7.75 7.79 76.55
CA GLN A 602 6.93 7.47 75.37
C GLN A 602 7.22 6.05 74.87
N SER A 603 6.19 5.19 74.84
CA SER A 603 6.31 3.82 74.33
C SER A 603 6.26 3.77 72.81
N ILE A 604 7.04 2.88 72.20
CA ILE A 604 7.01 2.61 70.77
C ILE A 604 5.85 1.66 70.47
N THR A 605 4.94 2.07 69.58
CA THR A 605 3.89 1.19 69.07
C THR A 605 4.24 0.70 67.68
N VAL A 606 4.58 -0.58 67.55
CA VAL A 606 4.89 -1.20 66.26
C VAL A 606 3.60 -1.66 65.59
N TYR A 607 3.32 -1.17 64.38
CA TYR A 607 2.24 -1.64 63.52
C TYR A 607 2.81 -2.55 62.43
N GLY A 608 2.03 -3.54 62.02
CA GLY A 608 2.37 -4.48 60.96
C GLY A 608 1.13 -5.12 60.35
N GLN A 609 1.29 -5.81 59.22
CA GLN A 609 0.19 -6.48 58.53
C GLN A 609 -0.07 -7.88 59.14
N ALA A 610 -1.28 -8.41 58.99
CA ALA A 610 -1.69 -9.71 59.55
C ALA A 610 -1.23 -10.90 58.69
N ASP A 611 -1.15 -10.70 57.37
CA ASP A 611 -0.62 -11.66 56.41
C ASP A 611 0.78 -11.21 55.96
N GLU A 612 1.80 -11.61 56.71
CA GLU A 612 3.21 -11.27 56.49
C GLU A 612 3.88 -12.16 55.42
N GLY A 613 3.17 -12.43 54.31
CA GLY A 613 3.63 -13.34 53.24
C GLY A 613 4.11 -12.65 51.96
N ASP A 614 4.19 -11.32 51.93
CA ASP A 614 4.62 -10.56 50.76
C ASP A 614 6.14 -10.66 50.55
N GLU A 615 6.56 -10.79 49.30
CA GLU A 615 7.96 -10.91 48.89
C GLU A 615 8.83 -9.73 49.34
N LEU A 616 8.31 -8.50 49.31
CA LEU A 616 9.03 -7.31 49.78
C LEU A 616 9.25 -7.37 51.30
N TYR A 617 8.29 -7.91 52.06
CA TYR A 617 8.43 -8.10 53.50
C TYR A 617 9.51 -9.13 53.82
N GLU A 618 9.48 -10.29 53.18
CA GLU A 618 10.52 -11.33 53.35
C GLU A 618 11.91 -10.80 52.98
N ARG A 619 11.97 -9.96 51.93
CA ARG A 619 13.21 -9.29 51.53
C ARG A 619 13.69 -8.28 52.56
N PHE A 620 12.80 -7.45 53.08
CA PHE A 620 13.10 -6.53 54.18
C PHE A 620 13.61 -7.26 55.42
N VAL A 621 12.96 -8.36 55.81
CA VAL A 621 13.36 -9.17 56.96
C VAL A 621 14.77 -9.74 56.77
N THR A 622 15.06 -10.23 55.57
CA THR A 622 16.39 -10.73 55.20
C THR A 622 17.45 -9.63 55.32
N TYR A 623 17.18 -8.45 54.78
CA TYR A 623 18.11 -7.31 54.89
C TYR A 623 18.37 -6.88 56.32
N VAL A 624 17.32 -6.73 57.13
CA VAL A 624 17.46 -6.32 58.53
C VAL A 624 18.28 -7.36 59.32
N ARG A 625 18.06 -8.65 59.05
CA ARG A 625 18.82 -9.75 59.65
C ARG A 625 20.30 -9.70 59.26
N GLU A 626 20.59 -9.60 57.97
CA GLU A 626 21.94 -9.67 57.43
C GLU A 626 22.77 -8.42 57.76
N MET A 627 22.26 -7.23 57.45
CA MET A 627 22.97 -5.96 57.70
C MET A 627 22.93 -5.54 59.17
N GLY A 628 21.90 -5.95 59.92
CA GLY A 628 21.81 -5.69 61.36
C GLY A 628 22.64 -6.65 62.21
N GLY A 629 23.13 -7.76 61.63
CA GLY A 629 23.83 -8.82 62.35
C GLY A 629 22.94 -9.52 63.40
N LEU A 630 21.62 -9.56 63.17
CA LEU A 630 20.62 -10.02 64.12
C LEU A 630 20.15 -11.43 63.75
N THR A 631 20.88 -12.47 64.16
CA THR A 631 20.57 -13.87 63.78
C THR A 631 19.20 -14.35 64.25
N ASP A 632 18.66 -13.76 65.32
CA ASP A 632 17.38 -14.13 65.91
C ASP A 632 16.20 -13.32 65.34
N PHE A 633 16.46 -12.38 64.42
CA PHE A 633 15.43 -11.58 63.76
C PHE A 633 14.64 -12.43 62.76
N THR A 634 13.42 -12.83 63.12
CA THR A 634 12.54 -13.64 62.26
C THR A 634 11.48 -12.82 61.52
N GLY A 635 11.25 -11.56 61.92
CA GLY A 635 10.21 -10.71 61.36
C GLY A 635 9.87 -9.54 62.29
N VAL A 636 8.97 -8.68 61.83
CA VAL A 636 8.34 -7.64 62.65
C VAL A 636 7.39 -8.32 63.64
N VAL A 637 7.41 -7.90 64.90
CA VAL A 637 6.48 -8.37 65.93
C VAL A 637 5.53 -7.21 66.23
N PRO A 638 4.42 -7.08 65.48
CA PRO A 638 3.55 -5.93 65.62
C PRO A 638 2.82 -5.96 66.97
N ALA A 639 2.85 -4.85 67.68
CA ALA A 639 1.98 -4.63 68.84
C ALA A 639 0.50 -4.56 68.41
N VAL A 640 0.26 -4.05 67.19
CA VAL A 640 -1.07 -3.99 66.57
C VAL A 640 -0.99 -4.44 65.11
N SER A 641 -1.66 -5.55 64.81
CA SER A 641 -1.73 -6.10 63.45
C SER A 641 -2.93 -5.51 62.68
N LYS A 642 -2.76 -5.27 61.37
CA LYS A 642 -3.74 -4.68 60.45
C LYS A 642 -3.96 -5.57 59.24
N SER A 643 -5.12 -5.47 58.61
CA SER A 643 -5.51 -6.34 57.49
C SER A 643 -4.84 -6.01 56.15
N SER A 644 -4.29 -4.81 55.98
CA SER A 644 -3.63 -4.38 54.74
C SER A 644 -2.52 -3.37 55.03
N LEU A 645 -1.58 -3.23 54.09
CA LEU A 645 -0.50 -2.24 54.18
C LEU A 645 -1.04 -0.80 54.27
N GLU A 646 -2.10 -0.49 53.53
CA GLU A 646 -2.77 0.82 53.62
C GLU A 646 -3.35 1.09 55.02
N ALA A 647 -3.90 0.07 55.67
CA ALA A 647 -4.37 0.17 57.06
C ALA A 647 -3.23 0.32 58.07
N VAL A 648 -2.02 -0.18 57.75
CA VAL A 648 -0.79 0.06 58.52
C VAL A 648 -0.34 1.52 58.33
N ARG A 649 -0.24 2.00 57.08
CA ARG A 649 0.13 3.38 56.72
C ARG A 649 -0.77 4.39 57.42
N SER A 650 -2.09 4.22 57.30
CA SER A 650 -3.09 5.06 57.95
C SER A 650 -2.99 5.02 59.49
N ALA A 651 -2.66 3.86 60.07
CA ALA A 651 -2.50 3.73 61.51
C ALA A 651 -1.25 4.46 62.01
N VAL A 652 -0.13 4.38 61.29
CA VAL A 652 1.09 5.13 61.65
C VAL A 652 0.86 6.63 61.49
N ALA A 653 0.27 7.07 60.37
CA ALA A 653 -0.02 8.49 60.11
C ALA A 653 -0.90 9.14 61.19
N THR A 654 -1.81 8.39 61.80
CA THR A 654 -2.77 8.94 62.78
C THR A 654 -2.38 8.74 64.25
N LYS A 655 -1.35 7.93 64.54
CA LYS A 655 -0.97 7.56 65.91
C LYS A 655 0.43 8.05 66.24
N ALA A 656 0.51 8.92 67.26
CA ALA A 656 1.78 9.38 67.81
C ALA A 656 2.60 8.22 68.38
N PHE A 657 3.92 8.38 68.30
CA PHE A 657 4.94 7.43 68.79
C PHE A 657 4.82 6.02 68.19
N SER A 658 4.40 5.95 66.93
CA SER A 658 4.22 4.71 66.19
C SER A 658 5.28 4.50 65.12
N ILE A 659 5.53 3.23 64.78
CA ILE A 659 6.48 2.82 63.74
C ILE A 659 5.91 1.64 62.95
N ALA A 660 6.18 1.57 61.65
CA ALA A 660 5.87 0.39 60.85
C ALA A 660 6.85 0.21 59.69
N TYR A 661 7.01 -1.06 59.29
CA TYR A 661 7.56 -1.38 57.97
C TYR A 661 6.58 -0.87 56.90
N ASN A 662 7.11 -0.12 55.94
CA ASN A 662 6.34 0.36 54.82
C ASN A 662 7.25 0.33 53.58
N PRO A 663 7.08 -0.63 52.65
CA PRO A 663 7.79 -0.56 51.38
C PRO A 663 7.39 0.76 50.71
N VAL A 664 8.40 1.59 50.46
CA VAL A 664 8.24 2.88 49.81
C VAL A 664 8.42 2.65 48.34
N ILE A 665 7.29 2.49 47.68
CA ILE A 665 7.13 2.73 46.26
C ILE A 665 6.74 4.20 46.17
N GLY A 666 7.76 5.01 46.45
CA GLY A 666 7.80 6.46 46.54
C GLY A 666 6.65 7.27 47.16
N ASP A 667 6.48 8.50 46.65
CA ASP A 667 6.68 9.80 47.32
C ASP A 667 6.55 9.86 48.85
N ALA A 668 7.66 10.27 49.47
CA ALA A 668 7.78 10.61 50.88
C ALA A 668 7.04 11.90 51.28
N ASN A 669 6.46 12.64 50.33
CA ASN A 669 5.89 13.96 50.56
C ASN A 669 4.35 14.00 50.69
N GLN A 670 3.64 12.88 50.52
CA GLN A 670 2.17 12.81 50.76
C GLN A 670 1.82 12.40 52.21
N ARG A 671 2.06 13.33 53.14
CA ARG A 671 1.39 13.55 54.45
C ARG A 671 1.53 12.52 55.62
N GLU A 672 1.83 13.12 56.79
CA GLU A 672 1.65 12.70 58.21
C GLU A 672 2.61 11.71 58.88
N ALA A 673 3.43 10.92 58.16
CA ALA A 673 4.49 10.09 58.76
C ALA A 673 5.88 10.38 58.15
N PHE A 674 6.92 10.45 58.99
CA PHE A 674 8.32 10.66 58.59
C PHE A 674 8.99 9.31 58.31
N PHE A 675 10.10 9.31 57.54
CA PHE A 675 10.90 8.11 57.34
C PHE A 675 12.09 8.07 58.28
N VAL A 676 12.45 6.86 58.72
CA VAL A 676 13.67 6.66 59.48
C VAL A 676 14.87 6.75 58.53
N SER A 677 15.80 7.65 58.87
CA SER A 677 17.11 7.70 58.22
C SER A 677 17.94 6.51 58.67
N VAL A 678 18.36 5.65 57.74
CA VAL A 678 19.08 4.40 58.05
C VAL A 678 20.57 4.56 57.76
N GLY A 679 21.40 4.10 58.70
CA GLY A 679 22.86 4.14 58.57
C GLY A 679 23.36 3.27 57.41
N SER A 680 23.91 3.90 56.38
CA SER A 680 24.75 3.25 55.38
C SER A 680 26.07 2.84 56.05
N GLY A 681 26.60 1.65 55.76
CA GLY A 681 27.80 1.09 56.42
C GLY A 681 29.09 1.96 56.37
N THR A 682 29.04 3.11 55.69
CA THR A 682 30.08 4.14 55.60
C THR A 682 30.00 5.23 56.69
N GLY A 683 28.96 5.20 57.54
CA GLY A 683 28.77 6.12 58.66
C GLY A 683 27.83 7.31 58.39
N SER A 684 27.26 7.42 57.18
CA SER A 684 26.18 8.37 56.85
C SER A 684 24.80 7.76 57.04
N PHE A 685 23.85 8.55 57.56
CA PHE A 685 22.43 8.19 57.62
C PHE A 685 21.71 8.76 56.41
N LEU A 686 20.94 7.92 55.73
CA LEU A 686 20.28 8.26 54.48
C LEU A 686 18.79 7.97 54.61
N GLU A 687 17.99 8.87 54.07
CA GLU A 687 16.56 8.64 53.83
C GLU A 687 16.36 7.86 52.53
N PRO A 688 15.22 7.18 52.37
CA PRO A 688 14.83 6.52 51.11
C PRO A 688 14.41 7.56 50.05
N VAL A 689 15.30 8.52 49.75
CA VAL A 689 15.08 9.57 48.76
C VAL A 689 15.64 9.16 47.39
N PRO A 690 15.10 9.71 46.29
CA PRO A 690 15.53 9.36 44.94
C PRO A 690 17.06 9.33 44.75
N SER A 691 17.76 10.42 45.12
CA SER A 691 19.21 10.51 44.96
C SER A 691 20.01 9.39 45.67
N ALA A 692 19.50 8.84 46.78
CA ALA A 692 20.15 7.78 47.53
C ALA A 692 19.92 6.38 46.91
N ILE A 693 18.83 6.21 46.15
CA ILE A 693 18.53 4.98 45.40
C ILE A 693 19.40 4.90 44.15
N VAL A 694 19.52 6.00 43.39
CA VAL A 694 20.40 6.05 42.19
C VAL A 694 21.86 5.78 42.55
N ALA A 695 22.31 6.29 43.70
CA ALA A 695 23.68 6.05 44.20
C ALA A 695 24.01 4.56 44.42
N CYS A 696 23.01 3.68 44.48
CA CYS A 696 23.20 2.23 44.58
C CYS A 696 23.52 1.55 43.24
N ALA A 697 23.31 2.22 42.11
CA ALA A 697 23.56 1.68 40.77
C ALA A 697 25.06 1.68 40.40
N THR A 698 25.85 0.93 41.15
CA THR A 698 27.29 0.75 40.90
C THR A 698 27.55 -0.22 39.74
N ASP A 699 28.79 -0.29 39.25
CA ASP A 699 29.16 -1.27 38.23
C ASP A 699 28.95 -2.72 38.69
N ASP A 700 29.14 -2.99 40.00
CA ASP A 700 28.90 -4.32 40.59
C ASP A 700 27.40 -4.67 40.67
N ALA A 701 26.53 -3.66 40.64
CA ALA A 701 25.08 -3.83 40.62
C ALA A 701 24.52 -4.19 39.23
N TYR A 702 25.32 -4.09 38.16
CA TYR A 702 24.87 -4.31 36.79
C TYR A 702 25.50 -5.57 36.18
N ASP A 703 24.67 -6.55 35.80
CA ASP A 703 25.12 -7.72 35.06
C ASP A 703 25.10 -7.45 33.56
N SER A 704 26.28 -7.16 33.01
CA SER A 704 26.47 -6.93 31.58
C SER A 704 26.05 -8.09 30.67
N SER A 705 25.86 -9.31 31.17
CA SER A 705 25.48 -10.47 30.36
C SER A 705 23.96 -10.62 30.21
N SER A 706 23.21 -10.37 31.29
CA SER A 706 21.74 -10.45 31.32
C SER A 706 21.06 -9.10 31.12
N GLY A 707 21.79 -7.98 31.27
CA GLY A 707 21.23 -6.63 31.31
C GLY A 707 20.47 -6.33 32.61
N ALA A 708 20.48 -7.26 33.57
CA ALA A 708 19.83 -7.09 34.86
C ALA A 708 20.56 -6.05 35.72
N LEU A 709 19.79 -5.25 36.44
CA LEU A 709 20.29 -4.29 37.42
C LEU A 709 19.79 -4.70 38.80
N ASP A 710 20.68 -5.08 39.70
CA ASP A 710 20.38 -5.45 41.08
C ASP A 710 20.99 -4.44 42.06
N LEU A 711 20.20 -3.43 42.44
CA LEU A 711 20.63 -2.40 43.39
C LEU A 711 20.98 -2.96 44.79
N SER A 712 20.55 -4.18 45.12
CA SER A 712 20.88 -4.82 46.40
C SER A 712 22.37 -5.09 46.56
N VAL A 713 23.04 -5.41 45.46
CA VAL A 713 24.48 -5.65 45.44
C VAL A 713 25.23 -4.36 45.77
N GLY A 714 24.76 -3.22 45.27
CA GLY A 714 25.32 -1.90 45.59
C GLY A 714 25.17 -1.53 47.08
N ALA A 715 24.03 -1.85 47.69
CA ALA A 715 23.78 -1.60 49.11
C ALA A 715 24.67 -2.45 50.02
N THR A 716 24.86 -3.73 49.69
CA THR A 716 25.75 -4.63 50.44
C THR A 716 27.24 -4.30 50.24
N ALA A 717 27.62 -3.72 49.11
CA ALA A 717 28.98 -3.24 48.83
C ALA A 717 29.35 -1.93 49.55
N ALA A 718 28.44 -1.33 50.33
CA ALA A 718 28.63 -0.09 51.08
C ALA A 718 29.06 1.10 50.20
N ALA A 719 28.44 1.25 49.02
CA ALA A 719 28.65 2.40 48.15
C ALA A 719 28.32 3.72 48.88
N SER A 720 29.14 4.75 48.68
CA SER A 720 28.95 6.06 49.32
C SER A 720 27.64 6.69 48.85
N GLY A 721 26.72 6.98 49.78
CA GLY A 721 25.43 7.60 49.47
C GLY A 721 24.33 6.64 49.03
N CYS A 722 24.58 5.32 49.00
CA CYS A 722 23.56 4.31 48.70
C CYS A 722 22.68 4.00 49.91
N TYR A 723 21.36 4.03 49.73
CA TYR A 723 20.40 3.64 50.76
C TYR A 723 20.49 2.13 51.05
N PRO A 724 20.62 1.69 52.32
CA PRO A 724 20.94 0.30 52.64
C PRO A 724 19.80 -0.69 52.39
N LEU A 725 18.54 -0.26 52.35
CA LEU A 725 17.38 -1.13 52.19
C LEU A 725 16.72 -0.89 50.82
N VAL A 726 17.33 -1.37 49.75
CA VAL A 726 16.92 -1.09 48.35
C VAL A 726 16.84 -2.38 47.53
N ASP A 727 16.03 -2.38 46.48
CA ASP A 727 15.92 -3.45 45.48
C ASP A 727 15.56 -2.86 44.10
N THR A 728 15.42 -3.71 43.08
CA THR A 728 15.06 -3.30 41.72
C THR A 728 13.91 -4.13 41.18
N MET A 729 12.87 -3.43 40.73
CA MET A 729 11.71 -4.01 40.05
C MET A 729 12.01 -4.17 38.57
N ASN A 730 11.89 -5.39 38.06
CA ASN A 730 11.98 -5.69 36.65
C ASN A 730 10.60 -6.04 36.08
N LEU A 731 10.32 -5.54 34.88
CA LEU A 731 9.22 -6.02 34.06
C LEU A 731 9.70 -7.21 33.24
N VAL A 732 9.00 -8.32 33.34
CA VAL A 732 9.22 -9.51 32.52
C VAL A 732 8.12 -9.52 31.47
N VAL A 733 8.50 -9.62 30.19
CA VAL A 733 7.58 -9.60 29.04
C VAL A 733 8.00 -10.61 27.98
N ARG A 734 7.08 -10.98 27.09
CA ARG A 734 7.39 -11.79 25.91
C ARG A 734 8.15 -10.93 24.89
N SER A 735 9.14 -11.53 24.22
CA SER A 735 9.96 -10.88 23.18
C SER A 735 9.37 -11.02 21.77
N LYS A 736 8.38 -11.89 21.58
CA LYS A 736 7.73 -12.12 20.29
C LYS A 736 6.22 -12.23 20.47
N PHE A 737 5.50 -11.35 19.82
CA PHE A 737 4.05 -11.37 19.65
C PHE A 737 3.76 -11.78 18.19
N THR A 738 2.76 -12.63 17.95
CA THR A 738 2.47 -13.16 16.60
C THR A 738 0.97 -13.16 16.28
N SER A 739 0.63 -12.82 15.04
CA SER A 739 -0.73 -12.77 14.48
C SER A 739 -1.50 -14.10 14.50
N SER A 740 -0.82 -15.25 14.56
CA SER A 740 -1.51 -16.56 14.63
C SER A 740 -2.33 -16.78 15.91
N ALA A 741 -2.16 -15.91 16.92
CA ALA A 741 -2.95 -15.86 18.14
C ALA A 741 -3.87 -14.62 18.24
N GLY A 742 -3.99 -13.81 17.15
CA GLY A 742 -4.78 -12.56 17.16
C GLY A 742 -4.06 -11.37 17.79
N GLU A 743 -2.75 -11.45 18.02
CA GLU A 743 -2.03 -10.47 18.84
C GLU A 743 -1.36 -9.30 18.07
N CYS A 744 -1.46 -9.21 16.75
CA CYS A 744 -0.68 -8.20 16.00
C CYS A 744 -1.39 -7.58 14.77
N SER A 745 -2.67 -7.91 14.55
CA SER A 745 -3.46 -7.34 13.45
C SER A 745 -4.86 -7.00 13.95
N GLY A 746 -5.02 -5.81 14.53
CA GLY A 746 -6.32 -5.23 14.89
C GLY A 746 -7.08 -5.97 16.01
N GLY A 747 -6.42 -6.28 17.12
CA GLY A 747 -7.04 -6.96 18.27
C GLY A 747 -6.23 -6.83 19.58
N ILE A 748 -6.57 -7.64 20.59
CA ILE A 748 -6.05 -7.58 21.99
C ILE A 748 -4.52 -7.44 22.08
N GLY A 749 -3.76 -8.11 21.21
CA GLY A 749 -2.31 -8.03 21.29
C GLY A 749 -1.68 -6.77 20.69
N THR A 750 -2.38 -6.05 19.80
CA THR A 750 -1.94 -4.73 19.34
C THR A 750 -1.94 -3.75 20.51
N VAL A 751 -3.03 -3.74 21.28
CA VAL A 751 -3.15 -2.92 22.50
C VAL A 751 -2.14 -3.36 23.57
N ASN A 752 -1.92 -4.67 23.75
CA ASN A 752 -0.86 -5.15 24.67
C ASN A 752 0.54 -4.69 24.21
N ALA A 753 0.84 -4.76 22.91
CA ALA A 753 2.12 -4.36 22.34
C ALA A 753 2.34 -2.85 22.47
N GLU A 754 1.34 -2.04 22.13
CA GLU A 754 1.37 -0.58 22.26
C GLU A 754 1.50 -0.15 23.72
N TYR A 755 0.74 -0.75 24.63
CA TYR A 755 0.82 -0.46 26.06
C TYR A 755 2.18 -0.85 26.66
N ILE A 756 2.72 -2.02 26.28
CA ILE A 756 4.10 -2.42 26.64
C ILE A 756 5.10 -1.43 26.03
N GLY A 757 4.91 -1.02 24.78
CA GLY A 757 5.71 0.00 24.10
C GLY A 757 5.73 1.31 24.87
N PHE A 758 4.57 1.80 25.30
CA PHE A 758 4.42 2.99 26.14
C PHE A 758 5.17 2.85 27.48
N LEU A 759 4.96 1.76 28.21
CA LEU A 759 5.65 1.52 29.48
C LEU A 759 7.18 1.50 29.28
N LEU A 760 7.66 0.83 28.25
CA LEU A 760 9.08 0.64 27.99
C LEU A 760 9.75 1.86 27.36
N ASN A 761 9.02 2.70 26.61
CA ASN A 761 9.53 3.96 26.08
C ASN A 761 9.92 4.93 27.22
N ASN A 762 9.19 4.91 28.34
CA ASN A 762 9.55 5.64 29.56
C ASN A 762 10.90 5.21 30.14
N VAL A 763 11.37 3.99 29.86
CA VAL A 763 12.69 3.49 30.29
C VAL A 763 13.83 4.06 29.41
N LEU A 764 13.52 4.58 28.22
CA LEU A 764 14.49 4.92 27.18
C LEU A 764 14.78 6.41 26.96
N GLN A 765 13.87 7.31 27.35
CA GLN A 765 13.99 8.73 27.00
C GLN A 765 14.87 9.54 27.95
N GLU A 766 15.75 10.34 27.35
CA GLU A 766 16.32 11.54 27.97
C GLU A 766 15.33 12.70 27.77
N GLY A 767 14.60 13.11 28.81
CA GLY A 767 13.75 14.30 28.78
C GLY A 767 12.34 14.08 28.24
N ALA A 768 11.64 13.06 28.75
CA ALA A 768 10.23 12.81 28.42
C ALA A 768 9.32 14.00 28.79
N ASP A 769 8.14 14.06 28.16
CA ASP A 769 7.11 15.03 28.51
C ASP A 769 6.74 14.90 29.99
N SER A 770 6.75 16.03 30.69
CA SER A 770 6.49 16.10 32.14
C SER A 770 5.18 15.44 32.57
N SER A 771 4.20 15.34 31.66
CA SER A 771 2.90 14.71 31.86
C SER A 771 2.95 13.20 32.15
N VAL A 772 3.99 12.49 31.68
CA VAL A 772 4.14 11.03 31.81
C VAL A 772 5.12 10.65 32.94
N GLU A 773 6.14 11.49 33.20
CA GLU A 773 7.07 11.30 34.32
C GLU A 773 6.46 11.73 35.66
N GLU A 774 5.60 12.76 35.68
CA GLU A 774 5.03 13.31 36.91
C GLU A 774 4.26 12.27 37.76
N PRO A 775 3.44 11.36 37.19
CA PRO A 775 2.81 10.28 37.95
C PRO A 775 3.81 9.35 38.63
N LEU A 776 4.91 8.99 37.96
CA LEU A 776 5.95 8.12 38.50
C LEU A 776 6.75 8.77 39.63
N VAL A 777 7.13 10.02 39.40
CA VAL A 777 7.83 10.84 40.38
C VAL A 777 6.91 11.15 41.57
N THR A 778 5.60 11.28 41.35
CA THR A 778 4.57 11.45 42.41
C THR A 778 4.31 10.16 43.18
N GLN A 779 4.54 8.99 42.59
CA GLN A 779 4.67 7.71 43.30
C GLN A 779 6.12 7.45 43.70
N GLY A 780 7.00 8.48 43.69
CA GLY A 780 8.43 8.52 44.03
C GLY A 780 9.27 7.32 43.60
N LEU A 781 8.88 6.73 42.48
CA LEU A 781 9.65 5.76 41.75
C LEU A 781 10.68 6.53 40.92
N LEU A 782 11.85 5.93 40.80
CA LEU A 782 12.89 6.45 39.93
C LEU A 782 13.00 5.57 38.69
N PRO A 783 12.76 6.13 37.50
CA PRO A 783 13.07 5.46 36.26
C PRO A 783 14.55 5.07 36.21
N VAL A 784 14.80 3.83 35.77
CA VAL A 784 16.16 3.32 35.48
C VAL A 784 16.81 4.08 34.29
N SER A 785 16.07 4.94 33.58
CA SER A 785 16.61 5.84 32.54
C SER A 785 17.62 6.87 33.07
N THR A 786 17.71 7.07 34.40
CA THR A 786 18.67 7.99 35.06
C THR A 786 20.10 7.44 35.17
N LEU A 787 20.40 6.30 34.53
CA LEU A 787 21.71 5.65 34.52
C LEU A 787 22.62 6.14 33.38
N ASP A 788 23.93 5.90 33.48
CA ASP A 788 24.92 6.27 32.45
C ASP A 788 24.61 5.73 31.04
N ASP A 789 24.98 6.50 30.00
CA ASP A 789 24.76 6.23 28.56
C ASP A 789 25.02 4.78 28.12
N ALA A 790 26.05 4.13 28.67
CA ALA A 790 26.43 2.77 28.33
C ALA A 790 25.38 1.72 28.74
N ARG A 791 24.66 1.97 29.84
CA ARG A 791 23.61 1.09 30.36
C ARG A 791 22.29 1.31 29.62
N ILE A 792 22.00 2.56 29.25
CA ILE A 792 20.88 2.92 28.37
C ILE A 792 20.98 2.20 27.02
N GLN A 793 22.18 2.15 26.42
CA GLN A 793 22.38 1.50 25.12
C GLN A 793 22.04 0.00 25.14
N LYS A 794 22.35 -0.70 26.24
CA LYS A 794 22.04 -2.12 26.37
C LYS A 794 20.56 -2.39 26.63
N ASN A 795 19.91 -1.52 27.39
CA ASN A 795 18.45 -1.56 27.55
C ASN A 795 17.76 -1.32 26.19
N LYS A 796 18.27 -0.40 25.34
CA LYS A 796 17.80 -0.23 23.96
C LYS A 796 17.92 -1.52 23.14
N GLU A 797 19.03 -2.25 23.23
CA GLU A 797 19.20 -3.53 22.52
C GLU A 797 18.14 -4.57 22.94
N ILE A 798 17.93 -4.75 24.26
CA ILE A 798 16.91 -5.67 24.80
C ILE A 798 15.52 -5.26 24.32
N LEU A 799 15.25 -3.96 24.34
CA LEU A 799 13.96 -3.38 23.97
C LEU A 799 13.67 -3.48 22.47
N THR A 800 14.67 -3.29 21.60
CA THR A 800 14.52 -3.55 20.16
C THR A 800 14.33 -5.03 19.80
N SER A 801 14.69 -5.95 20.70
CA SER A 801 14.47 -7.39 20.50
C SER A 801 13.01 -7.82 20.69
N ILE A 802 12.18 -6.95 21.28
CA ILE A 802 10.75 -7.18 21.43
C ILE A 802 10.07 -6.89 20.09
N THR A 803 9.44 -7.91 19.50
CA THR A 803 8.88 -7.86 18.15
C THR A 803 7.43 -8.32 18.08
N CYS A 804 6.65 -7.72 17.19
CA CYS A 804 5.28 -8.09 16.82
C CYS A 804 5.29 -8.44 15.33
N ASP A 805 4.94 -9.68 14.97
CA ASP A 805 5.07 -10.23 13.61
C ASP A 805 6.45 -10.04 12.95
N GLY A 806 7.50 -9.99 13.77
CA GLY A 806 8.88 -9.80 13.32
C GLY A 806 9.31 -8.34 13.16
N LEU A 807 8.45 -7.37 13.49
CA LEU A 807 8.72 -5.93 13.52
C LEU A 807 8.93 -5.46 14.96
N SER A 808 9.85 -4.52 15.21
CA SER A 808 10.12 -4.03 16.59
C SER A 808 8.99 -3.12 17.07
N ILE A 809 8.55 -3.31 18.32
CA ILE A 809 7.43 -2.54 18.92
C ILE A 809 7.79 -1.08 19.22
N LEU A 810 9.08 -0.76 19.40
CA LEU A 810 9.54 0.57 19.80
C LEU A 810 10.03 1.44 18.65
N ASN A 811 9.94 0.94 17.42
CA ASN A 811 10.41 1.66 16.24
C ASN A 811 9.51 1.26 15.07
N PRO A 812 8.37 1.96 14.84
CA PRO A 812 7.58 1.74 13.64
C PRO A 812 8.54 1.85 12.45
N THR A 813 8.55 0.83 11.59
CA THR A 813 9.53 0.78 10.51
C THR A 813 9.32 1.97 9.60
N LEU A 814 10.30 2.87 9.54
CA LEU A 814 10.44 3.86 8.47
C LEU A 814 10.21 3.16 7.12
N GLU A 815 9.06 3.39 6.50
CA GLU A 815 8.74 2.82 5.21
C GLU A 815 9.52 3.62 4.15
N LYS A 816 10.65 3.05 3.74
CA LYS A 816 11.60 3.67 2.81
C LYS A 816 11.13 3.64 1.34
N ASN A 817 9.91 3.17 1.06
CA ASN A 817 9.30 3.05 -0.27
C ASN A 817 10.32 2.56 -1.33
N LEU A 818 11.05 1.51 -0.98
CA LEU A 818 12.10 0.95 -1.80
C LEU A 818 11.50 0.25 -3.03
N ILE A 819 12.26 0.17 -4.12
CA ILE A 819 11.85 -0.62 -5.28
C ILE A 819 11.76 -2.09 -4.82
N PRO A 820 10.63 -2.78 -5.01
CA PRO A 820 10.45 -4.13 -4.51
C PRO A 820 11.54 -5.07 -5.00
N VAL A 821 12.10 -5.87 -4.09
CA VAL A 821 13.15 -6.86 -4.39
C VAL A 821 12.83 -7.73 -5.61
N PRO A 822 11.60 -8.26 -5.78
CA PRO A 822 11.27 -9.06 -6.97
C PRO A 822 11.43 -8.30 -8.28
N VAL A 823 11.11 -7.00 -8.30
CA VAL A 823 11.23 -6.12 -9.47
C VAL A 823 12.69 -5.85 -9.80
N VAL A 824 13.52 -5.59 -8.78
CA VAL A 824 14.96 -5.41 -8.94
C VAL A 824 15.60 -6.70 -9.49
N VAL A 825 15.35 -7.85 -8.86
CA VAL A 825 15.87 -9.16 -9.31
C VAL A 825 15.46 -9.45 -10.76
N LEU A 826 14.18 -9.24 -11.09
CA LEU A 826 13.68 -9.41 -12.46
C LEU A 826 14.43 -8.53 -13.46
N SER A 827 14.71 -7.27 -13.11
CA SER A 827 15.45 -6.35 -13.99
C SER A 827 16.87 -6.85 -14.30
N PHE A 828 17.60 -7.36 -13.29
CA PHE A 828 18.94 -7.93 -13.48
C PHE A 828 18.90 -9.20 -14.34
N VAL A 829 17.91 -10.06 -14.13
CA VAL A 829 17.71 -11.27 -14.96
C VAL A 829 17.45 -10.89 -16.42
N LEU A 830 16.58 -9.90 -16.67
CA LEU A 830 16.29 -9.41 -18.02
C LEU A 830 17.54 -8.83 -18.69
N VAL A 831 18.29 -7.97 -17.98
CA VAL A 831 19.56 -7.39 -18.48
C VAL A 831 20.54 -8.50 -18.88
N LEU A 832 20.70 -9.52 -18.03
CA LEU A 832 21.58 -10.65 -18.29
C LEU A 832 21.14 -11.44 -19.54
N LEU A 833 19.85 -11.73 -19.68
CA LEU A 833 19.29 -12.44 -20.84
C LEU A 833 19.52 -11.66 -22.14
N PHE A 834 19.31 -10.34 -22.14
CA PHE A 834 19.58 -9.50 -23.29
C PHE A 834 21.06 -9.46 -23.64
N PHE A 835 21.96 -9.35 -22.65
CA PHE A 835 23.40 -9.38 -22.88
C PHE A 835 23.85 -10.70 -23.50
N ILE A 836 23.38 -11.83 -22.98
CA ILE A 836 23.65 -13.16 -23.54
C ILE A 836 23.14 -13.22 -24.99
N SER A 837 21.91 -12.78 -25.25
CA SER A 837 21.31 -12.75 -26.59
C SER A 837 22.14 -11.91 -27.57
N PHE A 838 22.58 -10.71 -27.17
CA PHE A 838 23.39 -9.83 -28.00
C PHE A 838 24.78 -10.40 -28.27
N ILE A 839 25.42 -11.05 -27.29
CA ILE A 839 26.71 -11.74 -27.47
C ILE A 839 26.56 -12.91 -28.45
N VAL A 840 25.50 -13.72 -28.31
CA VAL A 840 25.22 -14.83 -29.22
C VAL A 840 25.00 -14.33 -30.65
N LEU A 841 24.22 -13.25 -30.83
CA LEU A 841 24.00 -12.62 -32.13
C LEU A 841 25.28 -12.02 -32.70
N ALA A 842 26.14 -11.40 -31.88
CA ALA A 842 27.43 -10.85 -32.32
C ALA A 842 28.37 -11.96 -32.82
N PHE A 843 28.46 -13.07 -32.08
CA PHE A 843 29.19 -14.25 -32.51
C PHE A 843 28.61 -14.84 -33.79
N TRP A 844 27.28 -14.94 -33.89
CA TRP A 844 26.59 -15.43 -35.07
C TRP A 844 26.87 -14.57 -36.31
N VAL A 845 26.82 -13.23 -36.19
CA VAL A 845 27.18 -12.29 -37.25
C VAL A 845 28.63 -12.50 -37.68
N GLN A 846 29.55 -12.61 -36.72
CA GLN A 846 30.96 -12.78 -37.01
C GLN A 846 31.26 -14.12 -37.72
N LYS A 847 30.59 -15.20 -37.30
CA LYS A 847 30.68 -16.53 -37.94
C LYS A 847 30.16 -16.51 -39.38
N HIS A 848 29.02 -15.85 -39.62
CA HIS A 848 28.35 -15.85 -40.92
C HIS A 848 28.68 -14.63 -41.80
N ARG A 849 29.64 -13.78 -41.41
CA ARG A 849 30.00 -12.52 -42.10
C ARG A 849 30.39 -12.65 -43.59
N ARG A 850 30.75 -13.86 -44.03
CA ARG A 850 31.13 -14.16 -45.43
C ARG A 850 29.95 -14.58 -46.31
N GLN A 851 28.79 -14.89 -45.72
CA GLN A 851 27.59 -15.23 -46.48
C GLN A 851 27.02 -13.98 -47.15
N LYS A 852 26.49 -14.14 -48.38
CA LYS A 852 26.02 -13.02 -49.21
C LYS A 852 25.01 -12.12 -48.47
N ILE A 853 24.08 -12.71 -47.73
CA ILE A 853 23.03 -11.99 -46.99
C ILE A 853 23.66 -11.04 -45.95
N ILE A 854 24.53 -11.55 -45.08
CA ILE A 854 25.17 -10.77 -44.01
C ILE A 854 26.22 -9.78 -44.56
N LEU A 855 26.91 -10.16 -45.64
CA LEU A 855 27.89 -9.30 -46.31
C LEU A 855 27.23 -8.05 -46.93
N ILE A 856 26.05 -8.19 -47.53
CA ILE A 856 25.27 -7.07 -48.10
C ILE A 856 24.79 -6.13 -46.99
N SER A 857 24.39 -6.66 -45.84
CA SER A 857 23.95 -5.89 -44.67
C SER A 857 25.05 -5.12 -43.94
N SER A 858 26.31 -5.26 -44.37
CA SER A 858 27.52 -4.65 -43.79
C SER A 858 27.77 -5.06 -42.32
N PRO A 859 28.55 -6.13 -42.08
CA PRO A 859 28.78 -6.70 -40.74
C PRO A 859 29.25 -5.70 -39.65
N PRO A 860 30.10 -4.70 -39.94
CA PRO A 860 30.52 -3.73 -38.92
C PRO A 860 29.36 -2.92 -38.33
N PHE A 861 28.35 -2.57 -39.13
CA PHE A 861 27.19 -1.82 -38.64
C PHE A 861 26.26 -2.70 -37.80
N LEU A 862 26.12 -4.00 -38.13
CA LEU A 862 25.37 -4.94 -37.32
C LEU A 862 25.98 -5.10 -35.92
N LEU A 863 27.32 -5.13 -35.82
CA LEU A 863 28.01 -5.17 -34.53
C LEU A 863 27.87 -3.85 -33.74
N GLN A 864 27.83 -2.70 -34.41
CA GLN A 864 27.57 -1.41 -33.76
C GLN A 864 26.15 -1.30 -33.21
N ILE A 865 25.15 -1.85 -33.92
CA ILE A 865 23.76 -1.92 -33.44
C ILE A 865 23.69 -2.74 -32.15
N LEU A 866 24.31 -3.92 -32.11
CA LEU A 866 24.34 -4.75 -30.90
C LEU A 866 25.09 -4.06 -29.74
N LEU A 867 26.17 -3.34 -30.04
CA LEU A 867 26.90 -2.56 -29.04
C LEU A 867 26.04 -1.44 -28.46
N GLY A 868 25.36 -0.67 -29.32
CA GLY A 868 24.46 0.41 -28.88
C GLY A 868 23.31 -0.13 -28.01
N ALA A 869 22.67 -1.23 -28.43
CA ALA A 869 21.62 -1.89 -27.66
C ALA A 869 22.11 -2.42 -26.31
N THR A 870 23.34 -2.95 -26.24
CA THR A 870 23.96 -3.40 -24.98
C THR A 870 24.16 -2.23 -24.02
N ILE A 871 24.66 -1.10 -24.53
CA ILE A 871 24.89 0.10 -23.71
C ILE A 871 23.56 0.70 -23.22
N CYS A 872 22.51 0.72 -24.05
CA CYS A 872 21.17 1.15 -23.62
C CYS A 872 20.64 0.29 -22.46
N VAL A 873 20.66 -1.04 -22.63
CA VAL A 873 20.16 -1.98 -21.62
C VAL A 873 21.00 -1.92 -20.34
N ALA A 874 22.30 -1.62 -20.43
CA ALA A 874 23.15 -1.41 -19.27
C ALA A 874 22.72 -0.24 -18.38
N ALA A 875 21.98 0.75 -18.90
CA ALA A 875 21.46 1.88 -18.12
C ALA A 875 20.42 1.46 -17.06
N ILE A 876 19.84 0.27 -17.16
CA ILE A 876 18.90 -0.28 -16.17
C ILE A 876 19.61 -0.60 -14.84
N ILE A 877 20.90 -0.96 -14.89
CA ILE A 877 21.69 -1.33 -13.71
C ILE A 877 21.81 -0.14 -12.72
N PRO A 878 22.31 1.04 -13.11
CA PRO A 878 22.34 2.17 -12.18
C PRO A 878 20.94 2.67 -11.79
N LEU A 879 19.92 2.47 -12.61
CA LEU A 879 18.53 2.81 -12.27
C LEU A 879 17.92 1.93 -11.17
N SER A 880 18.47 0.75 -10.92
CA SER A 880 17.96 -0.21 -9.93
C SER A 880 18.71 -0.16 -8.58
N LEU A 881 19.70 0.73 -8.43
CA LEU A 881 20.44 0.91 -7.18
C LEU A 881 19.68 1.84 -6.23
N GLN A 882 19.65 1.49 -4.96
CA GLN A 882 19.00 2.22 -3.88
C GLN A 882 19.85 2.10 -2.60
N ASP A 883 19.61 2.96 -1.62
CA ASP A 883 20.35 3.03 -0.35
C ASP A 883 20.24 1.75 0.50
N ASP A 884 19.07 1.10 0.51
CA ASP A 884 18.87 -0.23 1.12
C ASP A 884 18.54 -1.31 0.06
N GLY A 885 19.38 -1.42 -0.96
CA GLY A 885 19.21 -2.40 -2.03
C GLY A 885 19.82 -3.77 -1.74
N VAL A 886 19.19 -4.83 -2.27
CA VAL A 886 19.67 -6.23 -2.13
C VAL A 886 21.03 -6.46 -2.81
N PHE A 887 21.32 -5.76 -3.91
CA PHE A 887 22.56 -5.91 -4.68
C PHE A 887 23.61 -4.83 -4.42
N TYR A 888 23.18 -3.71 -3.86
CA TYR A 888 24.01 -2.55 -3.51
C TYR A 888 23.25 -1.78 -2.45
N SER A 889 23.91 -1.47 -1.35
CA SER A 889 23.37 -0.66 -0.25
C SER A 889 24.46 0.29 0.21
N GLU A 890 24.07 1.52 0.48
CA GLU A 890 24.96 2.62 0.86
C GLU A 890 24.22 3.53 1.84
N ASN A 891 24.84 3.77 3.00
CA ASN A 891 24.33 4.69 3.99
C ASN A 891 24.76 6.13 3.68
N ALA A 892 23.98 7.11 4.15
CA ALA A 892 24.31 8.52 4.01
C ALA A 892 25.62 8.86 4.75
N ASP A 893 26.41 9.77 4.18
CA ASP A 893 27.61 10.32 4.83
C ASP A 893 27.25 11.33 5.94
N GLU A 894 28.26 11.86 6.64
CA GLU A 894 28.10 12.85 7.72
C GLU A 894 27.34 14.12 7.27
N ASN A 895 27.25 14.38 5.97
CA ASN A 895 26.57 15.52 5.38
C ASN A 895 25.24 15.13 4.70
N GLY A 896 24.76 13.90 4.88
CA GLY A 896 23.50 13.41 4.31
C GLY A 896 23.57 13.05 2.82
N ASN A 897 24.75 12.87 2.24
CA ASN A 897 24.92 12.54 0.81
C ASN A 897 25.19 11.06 0.59
N TYR A 898 24.91 10.60 -0.63
CA TYR A 898 25.09 9.20 -1.05
C TYR A 898 26.02 9.13 -2.28
N PRO A 899 27.34 9.21 -2.09
CA PRO A 899 28.27 9.43 -3.21
C PRO A 899 28.25 8.33 -4.28
N GLY A 900 28.04 7.07 -3.92
CA GLY A 900 27.89 5.99 -4.91
C GLY A 900 26.55 6.00 -5.64
N LEU A 901 25.46 6.36 -4.96
CA LEU A 901 24.15 6.56 -5.59
C LEU A 901 24.09 7.82 -6.46
N ASP A 902 24.81 8.89 -6.10
CA ASP A 902 24.99 10.08 -6.96
C ASP A 902 25.65 9.68 -8.29
N ILE A 903 26.67 8.84 -8.24
CA ILE A 903 27.32 8.29 -9.44
C ILE A 903 26.33 7.44 -10.24
N ALA A 904 25.47 6.65 -9.60
CA ALA A 904 24.44 5.87 -10.26
C ALA A 904 23.41 6.77 -10.97
N CYS A 905 22.93 7.82 -10.29
CA CYS A 905 22.02 8.83 -10.84
C CYS A 905 22.62 9.51 -12.08
N ALA A 906 23.93 9.80 -12.07
CA ALA A 906 24.63 10.36 -13.22
C ALA A 906 24.87 9.35 -14.36
N ALA A 907 25.10 8.07 -14.04
CA ALA A 907 25.44 7.04 -15.02
C ALA A 907 24.26 6.65 -15.93
N ALA A 908 23.03 6.63 -15.41
CA ALA A 908 21.84 6.23 -16.14
C ALA A 908 21.57 7.06 -17.43
N PRO A 909 21.46 8.40 -17.39
CA PRO A 909 21.23 9.22 -18.59
C PRO A 909 22.42 9.17 -19.58
N LEU A 910 23.65 9.03 -19.06
CA LEU A 910 24.85 8.90 -19.88
C LEU A 910 24.83 7.60 -20.70
N LEU A 911 24.60 6.46 -20.05
CA LEU A 911 24.55 5.15 -20.72
C LEU A 911 23.41 5.11 -21.74
N TYR A 912 22.23 5.57 -21.37
CA TYR A 912 21.09 5.58 -22.29
C TYR A 912 21.36 6.46 -23.52
N SER A 913 21.79 7.71 -23.34
CA SER A 913 22.00 8.64 -24.45
C SER A 913 23.16 8.23 -25.38
N VAL A 914 24.26 7.68 -24.83
CA VAL A 914 25.37 7.15 -25.62
C VAL A 914 24.97 5.88 -26.38
N GLY A 915 24.29 4.94 -25.71
CA GLY A 915 23.80 3.71 -26.33
C GLY A 915 22.83 4.00 -27.47
N PHE A 916 21.88 4.92 -27.23
CA PHE A 916 20.89 5.34 -28.21
C PHE A 916 21.56 5.97 -29.43
N ALA A 917 22.53 6.86 -29.21
CA ALA A 917 23.27 7.50 -30.28
C ALA A 917 24.02 6.50 -31.15
N VAL A 918 24.73 5.52 -30.54
CA VAL A 918 25.41 4.46 -31.28
C VAL A 918 24.42 3.62 -32.09
N LEU A 919 23.28 3.26 -31.46
CA LEU A 919 22.24 2.42 -32.04
C LEU A 919 21.61 3.09 -33.27
N TYR A 920 21.00 4.26 -33.11
CA TYR A 920 20.21 4.88 -34.18
C TYR A 920 21.08 5.59 -35.23
N SER A 921 22.27 6.09 -34.87
CA SER A 921 23.19 6.65 -35.87
C SER A 921 23.74 5.62 -36.85
N SER A 922 23.95 4.39 -36.39
CA SER A 922 24.33 3.29 -37.28
C SER A 922 23.24 2.98 -38.31
N LEU A 923 21.96 3.14 -37.96
CA LEU A 923 20.82 2.92 -38.85
C LEU A 923 20.73 3.99 -39.93
N TRP A 924 20.73 5.28 -39.55
CA TRP A 924 20.60 6.34 -40.55
C TRP A 924 21.86 6.50 -41.40
N LEU A 925 23.07 6.22 -40.89
CA LEU A 925 24.29 6.19 -41.71
C LEU A 925 24.25 5.07 -42.77
N LYS A 926 23.69 3.92 -42.42
CA LYS A 926 23.48 2.81 -43.35
C LYS A 926 22.49 3.18 -44.45
N THR A 927 21.38 3.84 -44.09
CA THR A 927 20.38 4.35 -45.03
C THR A 927 20.96 5.45 -45.93
N TRP A 928 21.70 6.41 -45.37
CA TRP A 928 22.37 7.48 -46.12
C TRP A 928 23.37 6.93 -47.15
N ARG A 929 24.18 5.94 -46.75
CA ARG A 929 25.11 5.24 -47.66
C ARG A 929 24.37 4.68 -48.86
N LEU A 930 23.27 3.98 -48.59
CA LEU A 930 22.47 3.33 -49.61
C LEU A 930 21.90 4.39 -50.57
N GLY A 931 21.27 5.45 -50.03
CA GLY A 931 20.77 6.58 -50.82
C GLY A 931 21.82 7.19 -51.74
N ARG A 932 23.04 7.44 -51.25
CA ARG A 932 24.14 8.03 -52.04
C ARG A 932 24.70 7.13 -53.15
N ILE A 933 24.57 5.81 -53.01
CA ILE A 933 25.01 4.86 -54.04
C ILE A 933 24.01 4.83 -55.20
N PHE A 934 22.71 4.89 -54.89
CA PHE A 934 21.64 4.85 -55.89
C PHE A 934 21.31 6.23 -56.49
N ASP A 935 21.55 7.31 -55.76
CA ASP A 935 21.44 8.70 -56.23
C ASP A 935 22.68 9.13 -57.04
N ASN A 936 22.96 8.40 -58.12
CA ASN A 936 24.12 8.60 -58.98
C ASN A 936 23.74 8.54 -60.46
N PRO A 937 23.20 9.64 -61.03
CA PRO A 937 22.71 9.68 -62.41
C PRO A 937 23.81 9.49 -63.48
N LYS A 938 25.10 9.53 -63.09
CA LYS A 938 26.25 9.39 -64.00
C LYS A 938 26.93 8.01 -63.92
N LEU A 939 26.41 7.07 -63.12
CA LEU A 939 26.94 5.70 -62.92
C LEU A 939 28.45 5.65 -62.61
N LYS A 940 29.03 6.72 -62.06
CA LYS A 940 30.45 6.74 -61.67
C LYS A 940 30.66 5.90 -60.42
N ARG A 941 31.68 5.06 -60.35
CA ARG A 941 31.96 4.26 -59.15
C ARG A 941 32.32 5.19 -57.97
N ILE A 942 31.42 5.29 -56.98
CA ILE A 942 31.66 6.05 -55.74
C ILE A 942 32.14 5.07 -54.66
N PHE A 943 33.35 5.28 -54.15
CA PHE A 943 33.88 4.51 -53.02
C PHE A 943 33.67 5.31 -51.73
N ILE A 944 32.70 4.89 -50.91
CA ILE A 944 32.50 5.44 -49.58
C ILE A 944 33.11 4.49 -48.56
N THR A 945 34.13 4.95 -47.84
CA THR A 945 34.89 4.15 -46.86
C THR A 945 34.17 4.11 -45.50
N ASN A 946 34.17 2.96 -44.82
CA ASN A 946 33.56 2.81 -43.49
C ASN A 946 34.14 3.80 -42.45
N ARG A 947 35.42 4.17 -42.57
CA ARG A 947 36.08 5.16 -41.70
C ARG A 947 35.40 6.53 -41.73
N THR A 948 34.95 6.97 -42.90
CA THR A 948 34.24 8.26 -43.06
C THR A 948 32.87 8.22 -42.37
N MET A 949 32.20 7.06 -42.38
CA MET A 949 30.92 6.88 -41.67
C MET A 949 31.10 6.86 -40.15
N GLN A 950 32.15 6.18 -39.68
CA GLN A 950 32.51 6.18 -38.26
C GLN A 950 32.89 7.58 -37.76
N LEU A 951 33.44 8.44 -38.60
CA LEU A 951 33.73 9.84 -38.26
C LEU A 951 32.44 10.65 -38.00
N TYR A 952 31.40 10.50 -38.84
CA TYR A 952 30.12 11.18 -38.61
C TYR A 952 29.40 10.68 -37.35
N GLN A 953 29.45 9.37 -37.09
CA GLN A 953 28.97 8.79 -35.84
C GLN A 953 29.76 9.34 -34.63
N GLY A 954 31.08 9.41 -34.73
CA GLY A 954 31.95 9.96 -33.68
C GLY A 954 31.67 11.44 -33.39
N LEU A 955 31.33 12.24 -34.41
CA LEU A 955 30.96 13.65 -34.24
C LEU A 955 29.67 13.77 -33.41
N LEU A 956 28.63 13.01 -33.74
CA LEU A 956 27.37 13.01 -32.98
C LEU A 956 27.60 12.54 -31.53
N LEU A 957 28.38 11.48 -31.33
CA LEU A 957 28.73 11.00 -30.00
C LEU A 957 29.51 12.04 -29.19
N THR A 958 30.41 12.79 -29.83
CA THR A 958 31.15 13.86 -29.17
C THR A 958 30.20 14.96 -28.69
N VAL A 959 29.22 15.36 -29.50
CA VAL A 959 28.21 16.36 -29.09
C VAL A 959 27.42 15.86 -27.88
N ILE A 960 26.97 14.60 -27.90
CA ILE A 960 26.19 14.01 -26.80
C ILE A 960 27.01 13.89 -25.51
N LEU A 961 28.28 13.50 -25.61
CA LEU A 961 29.18 13.44 -24.45
C LEU A 961 29.44 14.83 -23.88
N VAL A 962 29.64 15.85 -24.73
CA VAL A 962 29.80 17.24 -24.26
C VAL A 962 28.54 17.71 -23.54
N CYS A 963 27.34 17.43 -24.07
CA CYS A 963 26.08 17.77 -23.39
C CYS A 963 25.96 17.10 -22.01
N ASN A 964 26.25 15.79 -21.91
CA ASN A 964 26.21 15.07 -20.64
C ASN A 964 27.26 15.60 -19.64
N ILE A 965 28.48 15.89 -20.09
CA ILE A 965 29.54 16.47 -19.23
C ILE A 965 29.12 17.87 -18.76
N LEU A 966 28.58 18.71 -19.64
CA LEU A 966 28.08 20.03 -19.26
C LEU A 966 26.96 19.92 -18.22
N TRP A 967 26.06 18.96 -18.37
CA TRP A 967 25.03 18.69 -17.37
C TRP A 967 25.66 18.31 -16.01
N MET A 968 26.54 17.30 -15.99
CA MET A 968 27.20 16.85 -14.75
C MET A 968 28.08 17.91 -14.06
N VAL A 969 28.55 18.92 -14.80
CA VAL A 969 29.38 20.01 -14.25
C VAL A 969 28.55 21.19 -13.76
N ILE A 970 27.46 21.52 -14.46
CA ILE A 970 26.62 22.68 -14.14
C ILE A 970 25.63 22.35 -13.03
N ASP A 971 24.96 21.20 -13.12
CA ASP A 971 23.91 20.76 -12.19
C ASP A 971 23.97 19.22 -12.07
N PRO A 972 24.86 18.69 -11.21
CA PRO A 972 25.04 17.24 -11.05
C PRO A 972 23.78 16.61 -10.45
N LEU A 973 23.30 15.50 -11.03
CA LEU A 973 22.22 14.73 -10.41
C LEU A 973 22.69 14.15 -9.08
N ARG A 974 21.89 14.36 -8.04
CA ARG A 974 22.12 13.80 -6.70
C ARG A 974 21.00 12.86 -6.32
N TYR A 975 21.35 11.83 -5.57
CA TYR A 975 20.39 10.98 -4.91
C TYR A 975 19.93 11.66 -3.63
N GLU A 976 18.64 11.86 -3.48
CA GLU A 976 18.02 12.39 -2.27
C GLU A 976 16.86 11.51 -1.83
N ARG A 977 16.62 11.50 -0.52
CA ARG A 977 15.47 10.84 0.09
C ARG A 977 14.45 11.91 0.48
N VAL A 978 13.24 11.80 -0.06
CA VAL A 978 12.12 12.70 0.19
C VAL A 978 11.24 12.09 1.27
N VAL A 979 10.99 12.84 2.34
CA VAL A 979 10.06 12.45 3.41
C VAL A 979 8.63 12.71 2.96
N VAL A 980 7.75 11.72 3.14
CA VAL A 980 6.33 11.78 2.77
C VAL A 980 5.49 12.11 4.00
N THR A 981 5.68 11.36 5.09
CA THR A 981 4.98 11.55 6.36
C THR A 981 5.96 11.59 7.53
N MET A 982 5.64 12.43 8.51
CA MET A 982 6.34 12.54 9.78
C MET A 982 5.33 12.27 10.89
N ASP A 983 5.80 11.67 11.97
CA ASP A 983 5.03 11.50 13.20
C ASP A 983 4.99 12.81 14.00
N ASP A 984 4.11 12.90 14.99
CA ASP A 984 3.90 14.07 15.83
C ASP A 984 5.14 14.44 16.67
N ASP A 985 6.04 13.47 16.90
CA ASP A 985 7.35 13.66 17.55
C ASP A 985 8.45 14.16 16.59
N GLY A 986 8.15 14.29 15.30
CA GLY A 986 9.06 14.69 14.23
C GLY A 986 9.91 13.55 13.65
N SER A 987 9.64 12.29 14.02
CA SER A 987 10.27 11.11 13.40
C SER A 987 9.69 10.87 12.00
N VAL A 988 10.49 10.25 11.12
CA VAL A 988 10.08 10.02 9.73
C VAL A 988 9.39 8.66 9.63
N LEU A 989 8.12 8.64 9.20
CA LEU A 989 7.33 7.42 9.04
C LEU A 989 7.44 6.85 7.63
N GLU A 990 7.35 7.72 6.61
CA GLU A 990 7.50 7.31 5.21
C GLU A 990 8.49 8.19 4.46
N SER A 991 9.29 7.59 3.60
CA SER A 991 10.17 8.30 2.68
C SER A 991 10.43 7.52 1.40
N TYR A 992 10.82 8.18 0.31
CA TYR A 992 11.25 7.50 -0.94
C TYR A 992 12.52 8.13 -1.53
N GLY A 993 13.29 7.33 -2.27
CA GLY A 993 14.50 7.80 -2.94
C GLY A 993 14.26 8.27 -4.37
N ARG A 994 14.87 9.38 -4.77
CA ARG A 994 14.86 9.88 -6.16
C ARG A 994 16.18 10.51 -6.57
N CYS A 995 16.43 10.54 -7.88
CA CYS A 995 17.51 11.34 -8.46
C CYS A 995 16.97 12.74 -8.79
N TYR A 996 17.56 13.78 -8.20
CA TYR A 996 17.13 15.17 -8.31
C TYR A 996 18.25 16.07 -8.86
N SER A 997 17.85 17.11 -9.60
CA SER A 997 18.70 18.25 -10.00
C SER A 997 17.82 19.49 -10.13
N GLU A 998 18.33 20.65 -9.74
CA GLU A 998 17.54 21.88 -9.57
C GLU A 998 16.91 22.35 -10.90
N ASP A 999 17.67 22.30 -11.99
CA ASP A 999 17.28 22.79 -13.33
C ASP A 999 17.23 21.65 -14.36
N SER A 1000 16.74 20.47 -13.95
CA SER A 1000 16.76 19.25 -14.76
C SER A 1000 16.16 19.40 -16.17
N LEU A 1001 15.08 20.17 -16.34
CA LEU A 1001 14.44 20.40 -17.65
C LEU A 1001 15.33 21.16 -18.64
N ILE A 1002 16.08 22.17 -18.16
CA ILE A 1002 16.93 23.02 -19.01
C ILE A 1002 18.07 22.21 -19.63
N LEU A 1003 18.50 21.14 -18.96
CA LEU A 1003 19.64 20.31 -19.35
C LEU A 1003 19.21 19.00 -20.03
N ILE A 1004 18.05 18.43 -19.68
CA ILE A 1004 17.45 17.26 -20.35
C ILE A 1004 16.90 17.63 -21.74
N ALA A 1005 16.24 18.79 -21.88
CA ALA A 1005 15.56 19.16 -23.12
C ALA A 1005 16.49 19.25 -24.34
N PRO A 1006 17.70 19.85 -24.27
CA PRO A 1006 18.65 19.84 -25.39
C PRO A 1006 19.11 18.44 -25.78
N LEU A 1007 19.34 17.55 -24.81
CA LEU A 1007 19.74 16.17 -25.05
C LEU A 1007 18.62 15.41 -25.75
N ALA A 1008 17.39 15.48 -25.23
CA ALA A 1008 16.21 14.89 -25.84
C ALA A 1008 15.97 15.42 -27.27
N ALA A 1009 16.14 16.73 -27.49
CA ALA A 1009 16.02 17.34 -28.81
C ALA A 1009 17.05 16.79 -29.80
N ILE A 1010 18.32 16.62 -29.40
CA ILE A 1010 19.36 16.03 -30.25
C ILE A 1010 19.00 14.59 -30.63
N LEU A 1011 18.52 13.78 -29.68
CA LEU A 1011 18.11 12.40 -29.93
C LEU A 1011 16.89 12.34 -30.88
N MET A 1012 15.89 13.20 -30.66
CA MET A 1012 14.70 13.31 -31.53
C MET A 1012 15.06 13.75 -32.94
N LEU A 1013 15.91 14.78 -33.10
CA LEU A 1013 16.40 15.22 -34.41
C LEU A 1013 17.17 14.12 -35.13
N SER A 1014 17.93 13.29 -34.40
CA SER A 1014 18.65 12.15 -34.99
C SER A 1014 17.71 11.10 -35.59
N LEU A 1015 16.58 10.83 -34.93
CA LEU A 1015 15.55 9.92 -35.42
C LEU A 1015 14.80 10.51 -36.62
N LEU A 1016 14.37 11.76 -36.52
CA LEU A 1016 13.71 12.48 -37.61
C LEU A 1016 14.58 12.53 -38.87
N TYR A 1017 15.89 12.75 -38.71
CA TYR A 1017 16.84 12.67 -39.81
C TYR A 1017 16.90 11.26 -40.42
N GLY A 1018 16.86 10.21 -39.60
CA GLY A 1018 16.78 8.83 -40.08
C GLY A 1018 15.51 8.52 -40.87
N ILE A 1019 14.36 8.98 -40.37
CA ILE A 1019 13.05 8.84 -41.04
C ILE A 1019 13.05 9.62 -42.37
N TYR A 1020 13.59 10.84 -42.39
CA TYR A 1020 13.77 11.64 -43.61
C TYR A 1020 14.60 10.91 -44.67
N LEU A 1021 15.76 10.35 -44.27
CA LEU A 1021 16.62 9.60 -45.18
C LEU A 1021 15.94 8.34 -45.71
N LEU A 1022 15.09 7.70 -44.90
CA LEU A 1022 14.29 6.56 -45.34
C LEU A 1022 13.27 6.96 -46.40
N TYR A 1023 12.57 8.08 -46.19
CA TYR A 1023 11.64 8.63 -47.17
C TYR A 1023 12.32 8.92 -48.51
N GLN A 1024 13.52 9.51 -48.47
CA GLN A 1024 14.32 9.76 -49.68
C GLN A 1024 14.72 8.45 -50.38
N SER A 1025 15.02 7.41 -49.60
CA SER A 1025 15.53 6.12 -50.08
C SER A 1025 14.42 5.14 -50.53
N ARG A 1026 13.15 5.54 -50.51
CA ARG A 1026 11.99 4.67 -50.87
C ARG A 1026 11.97 4.17 -52.32
N ARG A 1027 12.75 4.79 -53.22
CA ARG A 1027 12.81 4.43 -54.65
C ARG A 1027 13.78 3.29 -54.95
N ILE A 1028 14.44 2.74 -53.94
CA ILE A 1028 15.45 1.68 -54.08
C ILE A 1028 14.74 0.31 -54.11
N PRO A 1029 15.06 -0.59 -55.07
CA PRO A 1029 14.42 -1.91 -55.17
C PRO A 1029 14.54 -2.74 -53.88
N SER A 1030 13.46 -3.45 -53.51
CA SER A 1030 13.35 -4.24 -52.27
C SER A 1030 14.39 -5.35 -52.13
N GLU A 1031 14.95 -5.84 -53.25
CA GLU A 1031 16.05 -6.82 -53.28
C GLU A 1031 17.34 -6.34 -52.60
N TYR A 1032 17.51 -5.01 -52.48
CA TYR A 1032 18.67 -4.36 -51.87
C TYR A 1032 18.29 -3.53 -50.63
N GLY A 1033 17.00 -3.47 -50.28
CA GLY A 1033 16.45 -2.57 -49.27
C GLY A 1033 15.94 -3.31 -48.04
N GLU A 1034 16.76 -3.34 -46.98
CA GLU A 1034 16.27 -3.60 -45.61
C GLU A 1034 15.41 -2.43 -45.06
N GLY A 1035 15.04 -1.48 -45.92
CA GLY A 1035 14.41 -0.21 -45.57
C GLY A 1035 13.10 -0.36 -44.79
N ARG A 1036 12.31 -1.40 -45.07
CA ARG A 1036 11.07 -1.64 -44.32
C ARG A 1036 11.33 -1.94 -42.83
N TYR A 1037 12.31 -2.79 -42.54
CA TYR A 1037 12.66 -3.13 -41.16
C TYR A 1037 13.35 -1.97 -40.45
N ILE A 1038 14.24 -1.26 -41.15
CA ILE A 1038 14.89 -0.04 -40.62
C ILE A 1038 13.84 1.04 -40.32
N GLY A 1039 12.82 1.17 -41.16
CA GLY A 1039 11.71 2.10 -40.94
C GLY A 1039 10.89 1.79 -39.71
N PHE A 1040 10.46 0.54 -39.54
CA PHE A 1040 9.76 0.13 -38.32
C PHE A 1040 10.59 0.38 -37.06
N SER A 1041 11.89 0.09 -37.09
CA SER A 1041 12.80 0.38 -35.98
C SER A 1041 12.93 1.87 -35.66
N LEU A 1042 13.02 2.74 -36.67
CA LEU A 1042 13.14 4.19 -36.50
C LEU A 1042 11.82 4.81 -35.99
N THR A 1043 10.68 4.35 -36.51
CA THR A 1043 9.36 4.82 -36.08
C THR A 1043 9.04 4.41 -34.65
N MET A 1044 9.29 3.15 -34.27
CA MET A 1044 9.12 2.68 -32.88
C MET A 1044 10.03 3.43 -31.90
N GLY A 1045 11.26 3.75 -32.32
CA GLY A 1045 12.16 4.58 -31.53
C GLY A 1045 11.63 6.00 -31.32
N PHE A 1046 11.03 6.59 -32.36
CA PHE A 1046 10.43 7.93 -32.28
C PHE A 1046 9.20 7.95 -31.37
N GLU A 1047 8.31 6.99 -31.54
CA GLU A 1047 7.12 6.81 -30.70
C GLU A 1047 7.47 6.62 -29.23
N SER A 1048 8.49 5.80 -28.94
CA SER A 1048 8.93 5.56 -27.55
C SER A 1048 9.48 6.81 -26.85
N LEU A 1049 10.16 7.70 -27.57
CA LEU A 1049 10.65 8.96 -26.99
C LEU A 1049 9.54 10.01 -26.89
N LEU A 1050 8.57 9.98 -27.80
CA LEU A 1050 7.41 10.88 -27.79
C LEU A 1050 6.45 10.53 -26.64
N LEU A 1051 6.09 9.26 -26.49
CA LEU A 1051 5.17 8.78 -25.45
C LEU A 1051 5.86 8.58 -24.10
N GLY A 1052 7.17 8.37 -24.09
CA GLY A 1052 7.91 8.13 -22.85
C GLY A 1052 7.88 9.32 -21.88
N ILE A 1053 7.88 10.55 -22.38
CA ILE A 1053 7.88 11.75 -21.53
C ILE A 1053 6.54 11.93 -20.79
N PRO A 1054 5.37 11.93 -21.46
CA PRO A 1054 4.07 11.99 -20.78
C PRO A 1054 3.84 10.82 -19.81
N VAL A 1055 4.23 9.60 -20.18
CA VAL A 1055 4.04 8.42 -19.32
C VAL A 1055 4.90 8.50 -18.05
N LEU A 1056 6.12 9.06 -18.13
CA LEU A 1056 6.95 9.29 -16.95
C LEU A 1056 6.40 10.40 -16.05
N PHE A 1057 5.69 11.38 -16.60
CA PHE A 1057 5.00 12.40 -15.82
C PHE A 1057 3.78 11.79 -15.09
N LEU A 1058 3.01 10.95 -15.79
CA LEU A 1058 1.87 10.21 -15.21
C LEU A 1058 2.28 9.19 -14.15
N ALA A 1059 3.49 8.62 -14.24
CA ALA A 1059 4.03 7.72 -13.22
C ALA A 1059 4.27 8.43 -11.86
N GLY A 1060 4.24 9.77 -11.83
CA GLY A 1060 4.34 10.58 -10.62
C GLY A 1060 5.64 10.36 -9.85
N ASN A 1061 5.55 10.53 -8.52
CA ASN A 1061 6.67 10.33 -7.60
C ASN A 1061 6.82 8.88 -7.13
N ASN A 1062 6.04 7.93 -7.66
CA ASN A 1062 6.12 6.54 -7.26
C ASN A 1062 7.43 5.92 -7.83
N PRO A 1063 8.40 5.53 -6.97
CA PRO A 1063 9.71 5.06 -7.42
C PRO A 1063 9.61 3.75 -8.21
N THR A 1064 8.72 2.85 -7.81
CA THR A 1064 8.49 1.56 -8.47
C THR A 1064 7.90 1.76 -9.86
N THR A 1065 6.85 2.57 -9.99
CA THR A 1065 6.21 2.85 -11.28
C THR A 1065 7.19 3.55 -12.23
N SER A 1066 7.91 4.56 -11.75
CA SER A 1066 8.93 5.28 -12.53
C SER A 1066 10.03 4.33 -13.03
N PHE A 1067 10.51 3.43 -12.17
CA PHE A 1067 11.51 2.43 -12.54
C PHE A 1067 11.01 1.46 -13.62
N VAL A 1068 9.81 0.88 -13.43
CA VAL A 1068 9.22 -0.08 -14.36
C VAL A 1068 8.99 0.53 -15.74
N VAL A 1069 8.47 1.77 -15.79
CA VAL A 1069 8.25 2.50 -17.05
C VAL A 1069 9.58 2.76 -17.76
N LYS A 1070 10.60 3.28 -17.07
CA LYS A 1070 11.94 3.53 -17.65
C LYS A 1070 12.55 2.24 -18.19
N MET A 1071 12.50 1.15 -17.43
CA MET A 1071 12.98 -0.16 -17.83
C MET A 1071 12.26 -0.66 -19.09
N ALA A 1072 10.92 -0.57 -19.13
CA ALA A 1072 10.11 -1.03 -20.25
C ALA A 1072 10.45 -0.27 -21.54
N ILE A 1073 10.60 1.05 -21.47
CA ILE A 1073 10.99 1.89 -22.62
C ILE A 1073 12.37 1.46 -23.16
N ILE A 1074 13.36 1.29 -22.28
CA ILE A 1074 14.73 0.90 -22.67
C ILE A 1074 14.75 -0.49 -23.32
N ILE A 1075 14.02 -1.45 -22.74
CA ILE A 1075 13.96 -2.82 -23.27
C ILE A 1075 13.20 -2.84 -24.60
N PHE A 1076 12.04 -2.21 -24.67
CA PHE A 1076 11.18 -2.24 -25.87
C PHE A 1076 11.90 -1.63 -27.07
N THR A 1077 12.54 -0.48 -26.90
CA THR A 1077 13.30 0.20 -27.95
C THR A 1077 14.48 -0.64 -28.44
N SER A 1078 15.27 -1.19 -27.52
CA SER A 1078 16.44 -2.00 -27.83
C SER A 1078 16.05 -3.34 -28.50
N ALA A 1079 15.03 -4.00 -27.98
CA ALA A 1079 14.52 -5.28 -28.49
C ALA A 1079 13.87 -5.13 -29.86
N ALA A 1080 13.11 -4.05 -30.11
CA ALA A 1080 12.49 -3.80 -31.41
C ALA A 1080 13.53 -3.63 -32.52
N VAL A 1081 14.59 -2.83 -32.28
CA VAL A 1081 15.66 -2.62 -33.27
C VAL A 1081 16.37 -3.93 -33.59
N VAL A 1082 16.74 -4.71 -32.57
CA VAL A 1082 17.44 -5.99 -32.77
C VAL A 1082 16.51 -7.03 -33.42
N GLY A 1083 15.27 -7.14 -32.98
CA GLY A 1083 14.27 -8.08 -33.51
C GLY A 1083 14.04 -7.88 -35.01
N PHE A 1084 13.66 -6.66 -35.42
CA PHE A 1084 13.34 -6.38 -36.82
C PHE A 1084 14.55 -6.53 -37.76
N LEU A 1085 15.76 -6.27 -37.28
CA LEU A 1085 16.95 -6.33 -38.12
C LEU A 1085 17.60 -7.72 -38.18
N PHE A 1086 17.52 -8.52 -37.12
CA PHE A 1086 18.24 -9.79 -37.03
C PHE A 1086 17.34 -11.00 -37.32
N LEU A 1087 16.06 -11.00 -36.92
CA LEU A 1087 15.17 -12.15 -37.12
C LEU A 1087 15.02 -12.56 -38.60
N PRO A 1088 14.79 -11.64 -39.56
CA PRO A 1088 14.68 -12.02 -40.98
C PRO A 1088 15.99 -12.60 -41.52
N LYS A 1089 17.14 -12.11 -41.03
CA LYS A 1089 18.46 -12.56 -41.49
C LYS A 1089 18.79 -13.96 -40.99
N VAL A 1090 18.53 -14.21 -39.70
CA VAL A 1090 18.70 -15.55 -39.10
C VAL A 1090 17.81 -16.54 -39.84
N TRP A 1091 16.53 -16.20 -40.05
CA TRP A 1091 15.59 -17.04 -40.80
C TRP A 1091 16.09 -17.39 -42.20
N HIS A 1092 16.56 -16.41 -42.98
CA HIS A 1092 17.03 -16.65 -44.36
C HIS A 1092 18.31 -17.49 -44.44
N VAL A 1093 19.20 -17.40 -43.46
CA VAL A 1093 20.42 -18.22 -43.42
C VAL A 1093 20.09 -19.69 -43.17
N TYR A 1094 19.12 -19.99 -42.31
CA TYR A 1094 18.76 -21.37 -41.95
C TYR A 1094 17.69 -21.99 -42.86
N SER A 1095 16.73 -21.21 -43.37
CA SER A 1095 15.68 -21.71 -44.28
C SER A 1095 16.20 -22.19 -45.64
N ARG A 1096 17.36 -21.70 -46.10
CA ARG A 1096 18.03 -22.24 -47.31
C ARG A 1096 18.75 -23.57 -47.09
N GLY A 1097 18.79 -24.09 -45.86
CA GLY A 1097 19.34 -25.41 -45.53
C GLY A 1097 18.37 -26.58 -45.70
N TRP A 1098 17.08 -26.34 -45.99
CA TRP A 1098 16.05 -27.40 -46.08
C TRP A 1098 15.71 -27.84 -47.53
N SER A 1099 16.25 -27.18 -48.57
CA SER A 1099 15.96 -27.53 -49.97
C SER A 1099 17.12 -28.27 -50.66
N THR A 1100 17.76 -29.22 -49.97
CA THR A 1100 18.61 -30.24 -50.61
C THR A 1100 18.02 -31.62 -50.36
N GLY A 1101 17.00 -31.93 -51.13
CA GLY A 1101 16.33 -33.22 -51.10
C GLY A 1101 15.10 -33.19 -51.99
N LEU A 1102 15.29 -33.06 -53.30
CA LEU A 1102 14.45 -33.61 -54.39
C LEU A 1102 14.99 -33.12 -55.75
N ASN A 1103 15.72 -34.02 -56.41
CA ASN A 1103 15.87 -34.26 -57.85
C ASN A 1103 15.78 -33.12 -58.89
N SER A 1104 16.92 -32.96 -59.57
CA SER A 1104 17.15 -32.96 -61.04
C SER A 1104 16.44 -31.97 -61.97
N SER A 1105 17.26 -31.51 -62.93
CA SER A 1105 16.96 -30.82 -64.20
C SER A 1105 16.40 -29.39 -64.10
N ASP A 1106 17.26 -28.38 -64.24
CA ASP A 1106 17.42 -27.79 -65.57
C ASP A 1106 18.65 -26.88 -65.67
N SER A 1107 19.13 -26.80 -66.91
CA SER A 1107 20.44 -26.38 -67.41
C SER A 1107 20.80 -24.89 -67.29
N ASP A 1108 22.11 -24.65 -67.34
CA ASP A 1108 22.78 -23.38 -67.61
C ASP A 1108 22.08 -22.50 -68.65
N GLN A 1109 21.85 -21.21 -68.31
CA GLN A 1109 21.80 -20.16 -69.32
C GLN A 1109 22.41 -18.85 -68.80
N GLU A 1110 23.61 -18.61 -69.30
CA GLU A 1110 24.33 -17.35 -69.37
C GLU A 1110 23.49 -16.31 -70.14
N TYR A 1111 23.17 -15.16 -69.54
CA TYR A 1111 22.55 -14.04 -70.27
C TYR A 1111 23.36 -12.75 -70.16
N SER A 1112 23.92 -12.40 -71.33
CA SER A 1112 24.67 -11.21 -71.68
C SER A 1112 23.84 -9.92 -71.55
N PHE A 1113 24.51 -8.86 -71.10
CA PHE A 1113 24.09 -7.46 -71.21
C PHE A 1113 23.80 -7.06 -72.67
N THR A 1114 22.64 -6.44 -72.93
CA THR A 1114 22.49 -5.52 -74.07
C THR A 1114 21.71 -4.27 -73.65
N HIS A 1115 22.32 -3.12 -73.98
CA HIS A 1115 21.79 -1.77 -73.90
C HIS A 1115 20.52 -1.58 -74.75
N SER A 1116 19.48 -0.98 -74.16
CA SER A 1116 18.52 -0.14 -74.88
C SER A 1116 18.09 1.04 -74.00
N LYS A 1117 18.11 2.24 -74.59
CA LYS A 1117 17.72 3.52 -73.96
C LYS A 1117 16.18 3.61 -73.83
N PRO A 1118 15.65 4.30 -72.81
CA PRO A 1118 14.21 4.47 -72.64
C PRO A 1118 13.64 5.56 -73.57
N ARG A 1119 12.46 5.31 -74.13
CA ARG A 1119 11.58 6.35 -74.67
C ARG A 1119 10.81 6.98 -73.51
N LEU A 1120 10.83 8.30 -73.47
CA LEU A 1120 9.94 9.14 -72.67
C LEU A 1120 8.49 8.90 -73.10
N GLN A 1121 7.64 8.51 -72.14
CA GLN A 1121 6.24 8.88 -72.14
C GLN A 1121 5.96 9.52 -70.78
N ASP A 1122 5.55 10.78 -70.87
CA ASP A 1122 4.99 11.56 -69.78
C ASP A 1122 3.81 10.80 -69.17
N ASN A 1123 3.79 10.72 -67.84
CA ASN A 1123 2.55 10.69 -67.08
C ASN A 1123 2.75 11.51 -65.82
N ALA A 1124 2.06 12.64 -65.81
CA ALA A 1124 1.76 13.42 -64.63
C ALA A 1124 0.96 12.55 -63.63
N MET A 1125 1.30 12.71 -62.36
CA MET A 1125 0.37 12.85 -61.24
C MET A 1125 -0.83 11.89 -61.18
N GLN A 1126 -0.72 10.86 -60.32
CA GLN A 1126 -1.85 10.40 -59.51
C GLN A 1126 -1.34 10.07 -58.10
N SER A 1127 -1.40 11.10 -57.26
CA SER A 1127 -1.55 10.98 -55.82
C SER A 1127 -3.00 10.61 -55.54
N THR A 1128 -3.30 9.36 -55.20
CA THR A 1128 -4.50 8.90 -54.47
C THR A 1128 -4.55 7.38 -54.53
N SER A 1129 -4.09 6.67 -53.48
CA SER A 1129 -4.51 5.27 -53.25
C SER A 1129 -4.27 4.79 -51.81
N PHE A 1130 -4.40 5.68 -50.82
CA PHE A 1130 -4.52 5.26 -49.41
C PHE A 1130 -5.99 5.25 -48.94
N ILE A 1131 -6.92 5.76 -49.75
CA ILE A 1131 -8.36 5.83 -49.45
C ILE A 1131 -9.16 4.69 -50.12
N ASP A 1132 -8.68 4.07 -51.19
CA ASP A 1132 -9.43 2.99 -51.87
C ASP A 1132 -9.17 1.58 -51.32
N SER A 1133 -8.14 1.37 -50.49
CA SER A 1133 -7.91 0.05 -49.85
C SER A 1133 -8.66 -0.12 -48.53
N PHE A 1134 -9.26 0.95 -47.98
CA PHE A 1134 -10.06 0.90 -46.76
C PHE A 1134 -11.57 0.78 -47.04
N LYS A 1135 -12.00 1.02 -48.30
CA LYS A 1135 -13.40 0.85 -48.75
C LYS A 1135 -13.78 -0.58 -49.15
N ASP A 1136 -12.81 -1.49 -49.29
CA ASP A 1136 -13.05 -2.91 -49.66
C ASP A 1136 -13.04 -3.88 -48.46
N HIS A 1137 -12.98 -3.38 -47.22
CA HIS A 1137 -13.11 -4.22 -46.00
C HIS A 1137 -14.34 -3.92 -45.13
N THR A 1138 -15.17 -2.94 -45.51
CA THR A 1138 -16.41 -2.54 -44.81
C THR A 1138 -17.67 -2.77 -45.64
N ARG A 1139 -17.65 -3.75 -46.56
CA ARG A 1139 -18.85 -4.13 -47.35
C ARG A 1139 -19.22 -5.62 -47.28
N SER A 1140 -18.82 -6.31 -46.21
CA SER A 1140 -19.02 -7.76 -46.05
C SER A 1140 -19.91 -8.20 -44.88
N PHE A 1141 -20.53 -7.30 -44.10
CA PHE A 1141 -21.49 -7.70 -43.07
C PHE A 1141 -22.63 -6.66 -42.98
N MET A 1142 -23.88 -7.15 -43.12
CA MET A 1142 -25.17 -6.47 -43.39
C MET A 1142 -25.46 -6.29 -44.89
N GLU A 1143 -26.45 -6.91 -45.56
CA GLU A 1143 -27.64 -7.75 -45.29
C GLU A 1143 -28.04 -8.38 -46.67
N PRO A 1144 -29.26 -8.90 -46.89
CA PRO A 1144 -29.81 -10.19 -46.51
C PRO A 1144 -29.97 -11.14 -47.73
N SER A 1145 -30.07 -12.44 -47.47
CA SER A 1145 -30.40 -13.43 -48.49
C SER A 1145 -31.90 -13.41 -48.82
N ALA A 1146 -32.23 -13.02 -50.05
CA ALA A 1146 -33.50 -13.35 -50.70
C ALA A 1146 -33.25 -13.44 -52.21
N ASP A 1147 -33.22 -14.66 -52.75
CA ASP A 1147 -34.38 -15.16 -53.48
C ASP A 1147 -34.17 -16.60 -53.96
N ALA A 1148 -35.25 -17.35 -53.77
CA ALA A 1148 -35.45 -18.72 -54.17
C ALA A 1148 -35.50 -18.89 -55.70
N ASP A 1149 -35.10 -20.06 -56.18
CA ASP A 1149 -35.93 -20.96 -57.00
C ASP A 1149 -35.04 -22.02 -57.68
N ASN A 1150 -35.06 -23.27 -57.18
CA ASN A 1150 -35.77 -24.37 -57.84
C ASN A 1150 -35.41 -25.76 -57.28
N GLU A 1151 -36.47 -26.37 -56.72
CA GLU A 1151 -36.99 -27.73 -56.98
C GLU A 1151 -36.33 -29.03 -56.47
N GLU A 1152 -37.21 -29.77 -55.75
CA GLU A 1152 -37.38 -31.24 -55.66
C GLU A 1152 -36.36 -32.02 -54.79
N THR A 1153 -36.68 -32.79 -53.73
CA THR A 1153 -37.81 -33.71 -53.50
C THR A 1153 -37.61 -34.47 -52.16
N VAL A 1154 -38.74 -34.81 -51.51
CA VAL A 1154 -39.01 -35.73 -50.37
C VAL A 1154 -38.69 -35.26 -48.95
#